data_AF-A0A2N3WYV4-F1
#
_entry.id   AF-A0A2N3WYV4-F1
#
_cell.length_a   1.000
_cell.length_b   1.000
_cell.length_c   1.000
_cell.angle_alpha   90.00
_cell.angle_beta   90.00
_cell.angle_gamma   90.00
#
_symmetry.space_group_name_H-M   'P 1'
#
loop_
_entity.id
_entity.type
_entity.pdbx_description
1 polymer ?
#
loop_
_entity_poly.entity_id
_entity_poly.type
_entity_poly.pdbx_seq_one_letter_code
_entity_poly.pdbx_strand_id
1 'polypeptide(L)'
;MGESRIEMEPEATRPLREDIRFLGGILGDTIRDHEGPEVFDLIERVRIEAFRVRREEVERSAVADMLDGTPTEVAIPLIRAFSYFVLLANLAEDIQRDRRRAVHVAAGEPPQDSSLAATYDKLDAAGLDGTVVAELLTDALVSPVITAHPTETRRRTVFDVQSKITELMRLRRRLEPGEPGLGESELRIRREVLTLWRTALIRLARLRIQDEISVGLRYYDLTLYDVIPAINAQVRAALRTRWPAADLLPRPILRPGSWIGGDRDGNPFVTAEVVHTAAEQAAAYAFGRYLDELVELEKTLSQSARLVQVTPRVAELAAAGYPDPGLFADEPYRRALHAIRARLSATAELALGELPEHGFDVGAAPYPTPQSVLDDLDAIDESMRASGDGLLADDRLAALRHAIETFGFHLQGLDMRQNSEVHEQVVTELLAWSGVHPDYPSLSEAQRVELLAAELRTRRPLLGPNAQLSELADKELGVLGAAKEVIDTFGAAAIPNYIISMCTSVSDMLEAALLLKEAGILDPGTADTAPSCPVGIVPLFETIEDLSAGASTLAAVLEVPVYRELVEAAGMRQEVMLGYSDSNKDGGYLAANWALYRAELDLVEVAGKAGIRLRLFHGRGGTVGRGGGRSYDAILAQPAGAVRGSLRLTEQGEVIAAKYSESGAAHRNLESLIAGTLESTLLDVEGLGDDAEPAYELLDDLAARARAAYANLVHDTPGFVEYFRESTPVAEVGDLNIGSRPASRKPTNSVSDLRAIPWVMAWSQARVMLPGWYGTGTALEDWVGDDPARLARLTDLYQRWPFFNTVLSNLAQVMAKSDLDIAARYAELVTDETLRAKIFAMIADEHARTIRMYLAVTGHTELLSDNPSLAESIHNRFPYLEPLNQLQVDLLARLRGGDDSELVKRGILLTMNGLATALRNSG
;
A
#
# COMPACT_ATOMS: atom_id res chain seq x y z
N MET A 1 -31.69 -29.22 -39.54
CA MET A 1 -30.23 -29.16 -39.76
C MET A 1 -29.73 -27.99 -38.95
N GLY A 2 -29.35 -28.27 -37.70
CA GLY A 2 -28.82 -27.28 -36.78
C GLY A 2 -27.31 -27.24 -36.96
N GLU A 3 -26.80 -26.10 -37.40
CA GLU A 3 -25.37 -25.81 -37.30
C GLU A 3 -25.09 -25.44 -35.85
N SER A 4 -24.40 -26.36 -35.18
CA SER A 4 -23.68 -26.12 -33.94
C SER A 4 -22.84 -24.86 -34.09
N ARG A 5 -23.19 -23.83 -33.31
CA ARG A 5 -22.35 -22.67 -33.08
C ARG A 5 -21.18 -23.17 -32.23
N ILE A 6 -20.18 -23.77 -32.88
CA ILE A 6 -18.87 -23.99 -32.28
C ILE A 6 -18.33 -22.60 -32.02
N GLU A 7 -18.50 -22.12 -30.79
CA GLU A 7 -17.73 -21.00 -30.28
C GLU A 7 -16.26 -21.35 -30.48
N MET A 8 -15.61 -20.69 -31.45
CA MET A 8 -14.16 -20.72 -31.55
C MET A 8 -13.62 -20.02 -30.30
N GLU A 9 -13.37 -20.79 -29.25
CA GLU A 9 -12.70 -20.31 -28.06
C GLU A 9 -11.33 -19.74 -28.44
N PRO A 10 -10.93 -18.56 -27.93
CA PRO A 10 -9.61 -18.02 -28.20
C PRO A 10 -8.54 -19.00 -27.72
N GLU A 11 -7.65 -19.45 -28.62
CA GLU A 11 -6.51 -20.34 -28.30
C GLU A 11 -5.64 -19.78 -27.14
N ALA A 12 -5.69 -18.46 -26.93
CA ALA A 12 -5.03 -17.71 -25.88
C ALA A 12 -5.58 -17.91 -24.45
N THR A 13 -6.75 -18.52 -24.23
CA THR A 13 -7.32 -18.77 -22.88
C THR A 13 -7.28 -20.24 -22.46
N ARG A 14 -7.04 -21.16 -23.42
CA ARG A 14 -6.91 -22.60 -23.16
C ARG A 14 -5.98 -22.94 -21.99
N PRO A 15 -4.76 -22.36 -21.88
CA PRO A 15 -3.84 -22.78 -20.84
C PRO A 15 -4.27 -22.38 -19.42
N LEU A 16 -4.97 -21.25 -19.27
CA LEU A 16 -5.55 -20.84 -17.98
C LEU A 16 -6.59 -21.84 -17.50
N ARG A 17 -7.48 -22.27 -18.40
CA ARG A 17 -8.54 -23.23 -18.09
C ARG A 17 -7.97 -24.60 -17.72
N GLU A 18 -6.90 -25.02 -18.38
CA GLU A 18 -6.18 -26.26 -18.05
C GLU A 18 -5.59 -26.19 -16.64
N ASP A 19 -4.94 -25.08 -16.28
CA ASP A 19 -4.37 -24.87 -14.95
C ASP A 19 -5.46 -24.85 -13.85
N ILE A 20 -6.58 -24.16 -14.08
CA ILE A 20 -7.73 -24.13 -13.16
C ILE A 20 -8.34 -25.53 -13.00
N ARG A 21 -8.54 -26.28 -14.09
CA ARG A 21 -9.08 -27.65 -14.04
C ARG A 21 -8.15 -28.59 -13.30
N PHE A 22 -6.85 -28.49 -13.51
CA PHE A 22 -5.85 -29.33 -12.85
C PHE A 22 -5.85 -29.09 -11.33
N LEU A 23 -5.73 -27.83 -10.89
CA LEU A 23 -5.76 -27.48 -9.47
C LEU A 23 -7.11 -27.80 -8.82
N GLY A 24 -8.21 -27.53 -9.54
CA GLY A 24 -9.56 -27.83 -9.09
C GLY A 24 -9.81 -29.33 -8.94
N GLY A 25 -9.28 -30.16 -9.84
CA GLY A 25 -9.35 -31.62 -9.75
C GLY A 25 -8.61 -32.16 -8.53
N ILE A 26 -7.41 -31.66 -8.25
CA ILE A 26 -6.63 -32.03 -7.05
C ILE A 26 -7.38 -31.64 -5.77
N LEU A 27 -7.97 -30.44 -5.72
CA LEU A 27 -8.78 -30.01 -4.58
C LEU A 27 -10.02 -30.89 -4.43
N GLY A 28 -10.70 -31.23 -5.53
CA GLY A 28 -11.85 -32.13 -5.53
C GLY A 28 -11.53 -33.51 -4.98
N ASP A 29 -10.42 -34.12 -5.41
CA ASP A 29 -9.94 -35.40 -4.88
C ASP A 29 -9.63 -35.30 -3.38
N THR A 30 -8.98 -34.21 -2.95
CA THR A 30 -8.68 -33.94 -1.53
C THR A 30 -9.96 -33.83 -0.69
N ILE A 31 -10.98 -33.14 -1.20
CA ILE A 31 -12.28 -33.01 -0.53
C ILE A 31 -12.97 -34.37 -0.42
N ARG A 32 -12.99 -35.15 -1.51
CA ARG A 32 -13.60 -36.49 -1.52
C ARG A 32 -12.95 -37.41 -0.49
N ASP A 33 -11.62 -37.37 -0.38
CA ASP A 33 -10.86 -38.21 0.55
C ASP A 33 -11.08 -37.83 2.03
N HIS A 34 -11.39 -36.56 2.32
CA HIS A 34 -11.45 -36.05 3.70
C HIS A 34 -12.86 -35.76 4.23
N GLU A 35 -13.76 -35.27 3.40
CA GLU A 35 -15.14 -34.92 3.78
C GLU A 35 -16.15 -35.97 3.29
N GLY A 36 -15.72 -36.90 2.44
CA GLY A 36 -16.53 -37.98 1.88
C GLY A 36 -17.23 -37.62 0.56
N PRO A 37 -17.80 -38.63 -0.13
CA PRO A 37 -18.40 -38.46 -1.45
C PRO A 37 -19.65 -37.58 -1.44
N GLU A 38 -20.45 -37.62 -0.37
CA GLU A 38 -21.70 -36.84 -0.29
C GLU A 38 -21.46 -35.32 -0.26
N VAL A 39 -20.47 -34.88 0.54
CA VAL A 39 -20.07 -33.46 0.63
C VAL A 39 -19.43 -33.01 -0.70
N PHE A 40 -18.57 -33.85 -1.28
CA PHE A 40 -17.99 -33.60 -2.60
C PHE A 40 -19.07 -33.44 -3.68
N ASP A 41 -20.05 -34.35 -3.74
CA ASP A 41 -21.13 -34.31 -4.72
C ASP A 41 -22.01 -33.07 -4.54
N LEU A 42 -22.26 -32.65 -3.30
CA LEU A 42 -22.96 -31.39 -3.01
C LEU A 42 -22.17 -30.18 -3.54
N ILE A 43 -20.87 -30.10 -3.24
CA ILE A 43 -19.99 -29.02 -3.73
C ILE A 43 -20.00 -28.96 -5.26
N GLU A 44 -19.87 -30.09 -5.94
CA GLU A 44 -19.89 -30.14 -7.41
C GLU A 44 -21.25 -29.72 -7.98
N ARG A 45 -22.36 -30.19 -7.40
CA ARG A 45 -23.71 -29.77 -7.83
C ARG A 45 -23.89 -28.25 -7.68
N VAL A 46 -23.52 -27.69 -6.53
CA VAL A 46 -23.62 -26.24 -6.27
C VAL A 46 -22.72 -25.47 -7.24
N ARG A 47 -21.50 -25.95 -7.51
CA ARG A 47 -20.59 -25.32 -8.48
C ARG A 47 -21.21 -25.32 -9.88
N ILE A 48 -21.73 -26.46 -10.34
CA ILE A 48 -22.38 -26.58 -11.65
C ILE A 48 -23.56 -25.61 -11.75
N GLU A 49 -24.42 -25.56 -10.74
CA GLU A 49 -25.59 -24.69 -10.76
C GLU A 49 -25.21 -23.20 -10.75
N ALA A 50 -24.19 -22.81 -9.99
CA ALA A 50 -23.66 -21.45 -10.01
C ALA A 50 -23.12 -21.04 -11.41
N PHE A 51 -22.49 -21.97 -12.13
CA PHE A 51 -22.10 -21.73 -13.53
C PHE A 51 -23.32 -21.62 -14.47
N ARG A 52 -24.39 -22.40 -14.24
CA ARG A 52 -25.63 -22.34 -15.04
C ARG A 52 -26.38 -21.04 -14.81
N VAL A 53 -26.46 -20.56 -13.56
CA VAL A 53 -27.00 -19.24 -13.21
C VAL A 53 -26.26 -18.16 -14.00
N ARG A 54 -24.92 -18.23 -14.05
CA ARG A 54 -24.11 -17.24 -14.76
C ARG A 54 -24.29 -17.26 -16.28
N ARG A 55 -24.61 -18.41 -16.85
CA ARG A 55 -24.94 -18.56 -18.28
C ARG A 55 -26.40 -18.25 -18.60
N GLU A 56 -27.16 -17.80 -17.61
CA GLU A 56 -28.60 -17.54 -17.74
C GLU A 56 -29.39 -18.79 -18.19
N GLU A 57 -28.86 -19.98 -17.87
CA GLU A 57 -29.49 -21.27 -18.19
C GLU A 57 -30.55 -21.68 -17.16
N VAL A 58 -30.52 -21.08 -15.97
CA VAL A 58 -31.45 -21.32 -14.85
C VAL A 58 -31.75 -20.02 -14.11
N GLU A 59 -32.82 -20.04 -13.31
CA GLU A 59 -33.21 -18.94 -12.44
C GLU A 59 -32.10 -18.58 -11.45
N ARG A 60 -31.95 -17.28 -11.16
CA ARG A 60 -30.92 -16.79 -10.21
C ARG A 60 -31.11 -17.32 -8.79
N SER A 61 -32.32 -17.75 -8.41
CA SER A 61 -32.58 -18.35 -7.09
C SER A 61 -32.03 -19.77 -6.93
N ALA A 62 -31.65 -20.46 -8.02
CA ALA A 62 -31.37 -21.89 -8.00
C ALA A 62 -30.28 -22.29 -6.98
N VAL A 63 -29.23 -21.48 -6.84
CA VAL A 63 -28.17 -21.73 -5.84
C VAL A 63 -28.67 -21.51 -4.41
N ALA A 64 -29.47 -20.46 -4.19
CA ALA A 64 -30.06 -20.19 -2.87
C ALA A 64 -30.99 -21.35 -2.46
N ASP A 65 -31.88 -21.77 -3.37
CA ASP A 65 -32.85 -22.85 -3.13
C ASP A 65 -32.14 -24.20 -2.84
N MET A 66 -30.96 -24.42 -3.42
CA MET A 66 -30.14 -25.60 -3.14
C MET A 66 -29.45 -25.58 -1.77
N LEU A 67 -29.15 -24.39 -1.26
CA LEU A 67 -28.38 -24.19 -0.02
C LEU A 67 -29.28 -23.92 1.18
N ASP A 68 -30.56 -23.60 0.95
CA ASP A 68 -31.55 -23.37 2.00
C ASP A 68 -31.61 -24.56 2.98
N GLY A 69 -31.61 -24.24 4.28
CA GLY A 69 -31.66 -25.21 5.36
C GLY A 69 -30.42 -26.12 5.49
N THR A 70 -29.32 -25.84 4.80
CA THR A 70 -28.08 -26.65 4.93
C THR A 70 -27.59 -26.65 6.39
N PRO A 71 -27.38 -27.82 7.02
CA PRO A 71 -26.82 -27.88 8.38
C PRO A 71 -25.47 -27.19 8.46
N THR A 72 -25.21 -26.46 9.55
CA THR A 72 -23.98 -25.64 9.69
C THR A 72 -22.70 -26.49 9.60
N GLU A 73 -22.77 -27.76 10.02
CA GLU A 73 -21.68 -28.74 9.90
C GLU A 73 -21.31 -29.05 8.45
N VAL A 74 -22.28 -28.98 7.53
CA VAL A 74 -22.09 -29.19 6.08
C VAL A 74 -21.74 -27.88 5.38
N ALA A 75 -22.27 -26.75 5.86
CA ALA A 75 -21.96 -25.42 5.34
C ALA A 75 -20.46 -25.09 5.47
N ILE A 76 -19.81 -25.47 6.58
CA ILE A 76 -18.39 -25.15 6.79
C ILE A 76 -17.45 -25.75 5.72
N PRO A 77 -17.47 -27.08 5.44
CA PRO A 77 -16.70 -27.66 4.34
C PRO A 77 -17.00 -27.01 2.99
N LEU A 78 -18.26 -26.67 2.72
CA LEU A 78 -18.70 -26.02 1.49
C LEU A 78 -18.07 -24.61 1.34
N ILE A 79 -18.13 -23.78 2.39
CA ILE A 79 -17.51 -22.45 2.45
C ILE A 79 -16.00 -22.55 2.20
N ARG A 80 -15.34 -23.51 2.84
CA ARG A 80 -13.89 -23.74 2.69
C ARG A 80 -13.53 -24.16 1.27
N ALA A 81 -14.31 -25.05 0.67
CA ALA A 81 -14.11 -25.51 -0.71
C ALA A 81 -14.18 -24.33 -1.69
N PHE A 82 -15.25 -23.53 -1.65
CA PHE A 82 -15.38 -22.36 -2.53
C PHE A 82 -14.29 -21.31 -2.30
N SER A 83 -13.89 -21.07 -1.04
CA SER A 83 -12.77 -20.18 -0.72
C SER A 83 -11.44 -20.64 -1.35
N TYR A 84 -11.14 -21.95 -1.30
CA TYR A 84 -9.92 -22.48 -1.91
C TYR A 84 -9.97 -22.60 -3.43
N PHE A 85 -11.14 -22.87 -4.02
CA PHE A 85 -11.29 -22.81 -5.48
C PHE A 85 -10.95 -21.41 -6.01
N VAL A 86 -11.45 -20.35 -5.36
CA VAL A 86 -11.08 -18.97 -5.70
C VAL A 86 -9.58 -18.74 -5.55
N LEU A 87 -8.99 -19.17 -4.44
CA LEU A 87 -7.58 -18.98 -4.15
C LEU A 87 -6.70 -19.62 -5.24
N LEU A 88 -7.02 -20.84 -5.67
CA LEU A 88 -6.28 -21.56 -6.70
C LEU A 88 -6.55 -21.01 -8.11
N ALA A 89 -7.77 -20.54 -8.38
CA ALA A 89 -8.10 -19.85 -9.63
C ALA A 89 -7.31 -18.55 -9.77
N ASN A 90 -7.22 -17.75 -8.70
CA ASN A 90 -6.39 -16.55 -8.64
C ASN A 90 -4.92 -16.85 -8.97
N LEU A 91 -4.37 -17.92 -8.40
CA LEU A 91 -3.00 -18.37 -8.66
C LEU A 91 -2.80 -18.73 -10.14
N ALA A 92 -3.74 -19.45 -10.74
CA ALA A 92 -3.68 -19.80 -12.17
C ALA A 92 -3.77 -18.56 -13.08
N GLU A 93 -4.63 -17.60 -12.74
CA GLU A 93 -4.74 -16.31 -13.44
C GLU A 93 -3.42 -15.54 -13.41
N ASP A 94 -2.76 -15.48 -12.25
CA ASP A 94 -1.49 -14.76 -12.09
C ASP A 94 -0.38 -15.42 -12.94
N ILE A 95 -0.32 -16.76 -12.99
CA ILE A 95 0.60 -17.51 -13.89
C ILE A 95 0.30 -17.22 -15.36
N GLN A 96 -0.97 -17.17 -15.74
CA GLN A 96 -1.36 -16.87 -17.12
C GLN A 96 -0.97 -15.44 -17.53
N ARG A 97 -1.09 -14.49 -16.61
CA ARG A 97 -0.69 -13.09 -16.85
C ARG A 97 0.80 -12.99 -17.16
N ASP A 98 1.64 -13.65 -16.35
CA ASP A 98 3.08 -13.75 -16.61
C ASP A 98 3.38 -14.39 -17.98
N ARG A 99 2.63 -15.45 -18.33
CA ARG A 99 2.78 -16.17 -19.61
C ARG A 99 2.45 -15.27 -20.81
N ARG A 100 1.32 -14.58 -20.81
CA ARG A 100 0.92 -13.69 -21.90
C ARG A 100 1.96 -12.59 -22.11
N ARG A 101 2.47 -11.99 -21.03
CA ARG A 101 3.52 -10.97 -21.12
C ARG A 101 4.78 -11.49 -21.80
N ALA A 102 5.26 -12.68 -21.43
CA ALA A 102 6.45 -13.25 -22.03
C ALA A 102 6.31 -13.44 -23.55
N VAL A 103 5.10 -13.75 -24.03
CA VAL A 103 4.79 -13.86 -25.47
C VAL A 103 4.88 -12.49 -26.15
N HIS A 104 4.25 -11.45 -25.59
CA HIS A 104 4.30 -10.10 -26.15
C HIS A 104 5.74 -9.55 -26.22
N VAL A 105 6.53 -9.76 -25.16
CA VAL A 105 7.95 -9.37 -25.14
C VAL A 105 8.76 -10.14 -26.18
N ALA A 106 8.58 -11.46 -26.30
CA ALA A 106 9.27 -12.27 -27.29
C ALA A 106 8.88 -11.92 -28.74
N ALA A 107 7.66 -11.42 -28.95
CA ALA A 107 7.18 -10.93 -30.24
C ALA A 107 7.77 -9.56 -30.64
N GLY A 108 8.48 -8.88 -29.73
CA GLY A 108 9.05 -7.56 -29.98
C GLY A 108 8.00 -6.45 -30.09
N GLU A 109 6.85 -6.64 -29.44
CA GLU A 109 5.83 -5.60 -29.36
C GLU A 109 6.34 -4.37 -28.59
N PRO A 110 5.80 -3.16 -28.85
CA PRO A 110 6.19 -1.95 -28.14
C PRO A 110 6.11 -2.11 -26.62
N PRO A 111 7.01 -1.47 -25.85
CA PRO A 111 6.90 -1.46 -24.39
C PRO A 111 5.54 -0.92 -23.93
N GLN A 112 5.01 -1.47 -22.85
CA GLN A 112 3.75 -0.98 -22.26
C GLN A 112 3.98 0.37 -21.58
N ASP A 113 3.01 1.29 -21.65
CA ASP A 113 3.14 2.66 -21.10
C ASP A 113 3.61 2.73 -19.65
N SER A 114 3.21 1.77 -18.81
CA SER A 114 3.61 1.70 -17.40
C SER A 114 5.01 1.11 -17.15
N SER A 115 5.87 1.05 -18.17
CA SER A 115 7.24 0.54 -18.07
C SER A 115 8.26 1.65 -18.23
N LEU A 116 9.43 1.49 -17.61
CA LEU A 116 10.50 2.48 -17.73
C LEU A 116 10.96 2.64 -19.19
N ALA A 117 10.95 1.56 -19.97
CA ALA A 117 11.28 1.61 -21.40
C ALA A 117 10.33 2.54 -22.18
N ALA A 118 9.01 2.42 -22.00
CA ALA A 118 8.05 3.32 -22.64
C ALA A 118 8.21 4.76 -22.14
N THR A 119 8.40 4.96 -20.84
CA THR A 119 8.66 6.28 -20.27
C THR A 119 9.89 6.93 -20.90
N TYR A 120 10.99 6.19 -21.03
CA TYR A 120 12.20 6.71 -21.65
C TYR A 120 12.00 7.11 -23.11
N ASP A 121 11.27 6.31 -23.90
CA ASP A 121 10.94 6.66 -25.28
C ASP A 121 10.14 7.97 -25.35
N LYS A 122 9.20 8.20 -24.41
CA LYS A 122 8.44 9.46 -24.31
C LYS A 122 9.33 10.65 -23.92
N LEU A 123 10.22 10.47 -22.94
CA LEU A 123 11.16 11.53 -22.53
C LEU A 123 12.12 11.91 -23.66
N ASP A 124 12.61 10.92 -24.41
CA ASP A 124 13.48 11.13 -25.56
C ASP A 124 12.74 11.86 -26.69
N ALA A 125 11.46 11.53 -26.92
CA ALA A 125 10.60 12.22 -27.89
C ALA A 125 10.27 13.67 -27.49
N ALA A 126 10.17 13.96 -26.19
CA ALA A 126 9.87 15.30 -25.68
C ALA A 126 11.06 16.28 -25.79
N GLY A 127 12.30 15.77 -25.91
CA GLY A 127 13.49 16.61 -26.13
C GLY A 127 13.80 17.57 -24.98
N LEU A 128 13.69 17.09 -23.74
CA LEU A 128 13.79 17.91 -22.52
C LEU A 128 15.21 18.44 -22.26
N ASP A 129 15.29 19.67 -21.73
CA ASP A 129 16.56 20.27 -21.30
C ASP A 129 17.05 19.64 -19.98
N GLY A 130 18.34 19.25 -19.95
CA GLY A 130 18.92 18.55 -18.79
C GLY A 130 18.97 19.39 -17.52
N THR A 131 19.02 20.73 -17.64
CA THR A 131 19.01 21.63 -16.46
C THR A 131 17.64 21.61 -15.78
N VAL A 132 16.58 21.68 -16.58
CA VAL A 132 15.20 21.60 -16.09
C VAL A 132 14.92 20.23 -15.46
N VAL A 133 15.40 19.15 -16.10
CA VAL A 133 15.27 17.79 -15.54
C VAL A 133 15.98 17.68 -14.19
N ALA A 134 17.18 18.24 -14.04
CA ALA A 134 17.91 18.23 -12.77
C ALA A 134 17.19 19.02 -11.67
N GLU A 135 16.62 20.18 -12.00
CA GLU A 135 15.83 20.97 -11.06
C GLU A 135 14.58 20.20 -10.59
N LEU A 136 13.82 19.64 -11.53
CA LEU A 136 12.57 18.93 -11.24
C LEU A 136 12.79 17.59 -10.50
N LEU A 137 13.93 16.94 -10.71
CA LEU A 137 14.30 15.70 -10.01
C LEU A 137 15.20 15.94 -8.79
N THR A 138 15.42 17.19 -8.39
CA THR A 138 16.14 17.47 -7.15
C THR A 138 15.37 16.88 -5.97
N ASP A 139 16.04 16.03 -5.18
CA ASP A 139 15.44 15.32 -4.05
C ASP A 139 14.27 14.40 -4.41
N ALA A 140 14.22 13.92 -5.66
CA ALA A 140 13.21 13.00 -6.13
C ALA A 140 13.07 11.78 -5.21
N LEU A 141 11.82 11.39 -4.97
CA LEU A 141 11.45 10.35 -4.02
C LEU A 141 10.26 9.58 -4.55
N VAL A 142 10.40 8.27 -4.72
CA VAL A 142 9.29 7.33 -4.80
C VAL A 142 9.35 6.51 -3.52
N SER A 143 8.29 6.54 -2.71
CA SER A 143 8.28 5.87 -1.42
C SER A 143 6.99 5.06 -1.23
N PRO A 144 7.02 3.75 -1.54
CA PRO A 144 5.97 2.83 -1.11
C PRO A 144 6.11 2.61 0.40
N VAL A 145 5.09 3.01 1.15
CA VAL A 145 5.04 2.89 2.61
C VAL A 145 4.21 1.67 2.99
N ILE A 146 4.88 0.61 3.44
CA ILE A 146 4.27 -0.66 3.81
C ILE A 146 3.40 -0.48 5.07
N THR A 147 2.14 -0.89 4.98
CA THR A 147 1.21 -0.86 6.11
C THR A 147 0.89 -2.26 6.60
N ALA A 148 0.53 -2.38 7.89
CA ALA A 148 0.07 -3.66 8.44
C ALA A 148 -1.19 -4.11 7.71
N HIS A 149 -1.35 -5.42 7.50
CA HIS A 149 -2.46 -5.91 6.72
C HIS A 149 -3.77 -5.87 7.54
N PRO A 150 -4.70 -4.95 7.21
CA PRO A 150 -5.85 -4.64 8.03
C PRO A 150 -7.03 -5.60 7.77
N THR A 151 -6.92 -6.41 6.70
CA THR A 151 -7.89 -7.40 6.19
C THR A 151 -7.42 -8.87 6.21
N GLU A 152 -6.18 -9.19 6.64
CA GLU A 152 -5.62 -10.54 6.43
C GLU A 152 -5.88 -11.47 7.59
N THR A 153 -6.93 -12.26 7.45
CA THR A 153 -7.20 -13.35 8.38
C THR A 153 -6.46 -14.64 8.00
N ARG A 154 -5.87 -14.75 6.80
CA ARG A 154 -5.12 -15.94 6.34
C ARG A 154 -3.77 -16.07 7.04
N ARG A 155 -3.42 -17.32 7.34
CA ARG A 155 -2.15 -17.67 8.00
C ARG A 155 -0.98 -17.57 7.03
N ARG A 156 0.22 -17.33 7.56
CA ARG A 156 1.50 -17.39 6.83
C ARG A 156 1.59 -18.63 5.94
N THR A 157 1.24 -19.79 6.48
CA THR A 157 1.28 -21.08 5.77
C THR A 157 0.48 -21.07 4.47
N VAL A 158 -0.63 -20.33 4.38
CA VAL A 158 -1.42 -20.23 3.14
C VAL A 158 -0.60 -19.58 2.02
N PHE A 159 0.12 -18.49 2.32
CA PHE A 159 0.99 -17.83 1.35
C PHE A 159 2.16 -18.70 0.94
N ASP A 160 2.84 -19.32 1.90
CA ASP A 160 4.00 -20.18 1.63
C ASP A 160 3.60 -21.37 0.73
N VAL A 161 2.40 -21.94 0.96
CA VAL A 161 1.81 -22.98 0.12
C VAL A 161 1.47 -22.44 -1.29
N GLN A 162 0.91 -21.25 -1.41
CA GLN A 162 0.63 -20.63 -2.72
C GLN A 162 1.91 -20.43 -3.54
N SER A 163 2.97 -19.85 -2.96
CA SER A 163 4.26 -19.67 -3.65
C SER A 163 4.83 -21.01 -4.13
N LYS A 164 4.81 -22.05 -3.29
CA LYS A 164 5.25 -23.39 -3.68
C LYS A 164 4.41 -23.98 -4.82
N ILE A 165 3.08 -23.84 -4.77
CA ILE A 165 2.21 -24.30 -5.86
C ILE A 165 2.54 -23.56 -7.15
N THR A 166 2.77 -22.24 -7.10
CA THR A 166 3.16 -21.41 -8.25
C THR A 166 4.46 -21.91 -8.88
N GLU A 167 5.50 -22.14 -8.08
CA GLU A 167 6.78 -22.66 -8.56
C GLU A 167 6.64 -24.05 -9.18
N LEU A 168 5.88 -24.94 -8.54
CA LEU A 168 5.63 -26.30 -9.03
C LEU A 168 4.82 -26.29 -10.33
N MET A 169 3.84 -25.39 -10.47
CA MET A 169 3.09 -25.20 -11.71
C MET A 169 3.99 -24.67 -12.84
N ARG A 170 4.90 -23.72 -12.54
CA ARG A 170 5.90 -23.22 -13.50
C ARG A 170 6.89 -24.33 -13.90
N LEU A 171 7.32 -25.17 -12.95
CA LEU A 171 8.17 -26.34 -13.22
C LEU A 171 7.43 -27.36 -14.10
N ARG A 172 6.20 -27.71 -13.73
CA ARG A 172 5.35 -28.67 -14.46
C ARG A 172 5.24 -28.31 -15.94
N ARG A 173 5.09 -27.02 -16.26
CA ARG A 173 4.99 -26.53 -17.64
C ARG A 173 6.30 -26.68 -18.44
N ARG A 174 7.45 -26.67 -17.78
CA ARG A 174 8.77 -26.82 -18.44
C ARG A 174 9.12 -28.28 -18.74
N LEU A 175 8.40 -29.22 -18.16
CA LEU A 175 8.65 -30.65 -18.28
C LEU A 175 7.76 -31.26 -19.36
N GLU A 176 8.34 -32.10 -20.21
CA GLU A 176 7.60 -32.84 -21.24
C GLU A 176 6.89 -34.08 -20.67
N PRO A 177 5.81 -34.57 -21.31
CA PRO A 177 5.15 -35.81 -20.91
C PRO A 177 6.12 -36.99 -20.87
N GLY A 178 6.20 -37.67 -19.72
CA GLY A 178 7.07 -38.83 -19.51
C GLY A 178 8.43 -38.51 -18.87
N GLU A 179 8.76 -37.23 -18.65
CA GLU A 179 9.91 -36.87 -17.82
C GLU A 179 9.69 -37.31 -16.35
N PRO A 180 10.69 -37.94 -15.69
CA PRO A 180 10.55 -38.40 -14.31
C PRO A 180 10.12 -37.31 -13.32
N GLY A 181 10.54 -36.05 -13.56
CA GLY A 181 10.21 -34.91 -12.70
C GLY A 181 8.75 -34.47 -12.76
N LEU A 182 7.98 -34.86 -13.79
CA LEU A 182 6.59 -34.42 -13.95
C LEU A 182 5.69 -35.04 -12.88
N GLY A 183 5.76 -36.36 -12.71
CA GLY A 183 4.97 -37.06 -11.69
C GLY A 183 5.33 -36.64 -10.26
N GLU A 184 6.62 -36.34 -10.00
CA GLU A 184 7.06 -35.82 -8.71
C GLU A 184 6.50 -34.42 -8.45
N SER A 185 6.54 -33.52 -9.45
CA SER A 185 5.98 -32.18 -9.35
C SER A 185 4.47 -32.24 -9.06
N GLU A 186 3.71 -33.05 -9.79
CA GLU A 186 2.27 -33.20 -9.56
C GLU A 186 1.95 -33.77 -8.17
N LEU A 187 2.73 -34.74 -7.69
CA LEU A 187 2.59 -35.27 -6.33
C LEU A 187 2.89 -34.20 -5.27
N ARG A 188 3.90 -33.35 -5.48
CA ARG A 188 4.19 -32.21 -4.59
C ARG A 188 3.05 -31.21 -4.59
N ILE A 189 2.46 -30.88 -5.74
CA ILE A 189 1.28 -30.01 -5.80
C ILE A 189 0.11 -30.60 -5.00
N ARG A 190 -0.15 -31.91 -5.11
CA ARG A 190 -1.18 -32.59 -4.29
C ARG A 190 -0.92 -32.45 -2.79
N ARG A 191 0.34 -32.60 -2.35
CA ARG A 191 0.72 -32.41 -0.93
C ARG A 191 0.51 -30.98 -0.45
N GLU A 192 0.82 -29.99 -1.27
CA GLU A 192 0.62 -28.59 -0.95
C GLU A 192 -0.88 -28.23 -0.90
N VAL A 193 -1.70 -28.73 -1.84
CA VAL A 193 -3.18 -28.56 -1.79
C VAL A 193 -3.79 -29.26 -0.58
N LEU A 194 -3.31 -30.44 -0.21
CA LEU A 194 -3.72 -31.10 1.03
C LEU A 194 -3.33 -30.28 2.27
N THR A 195 -2.12 -29.72 2.28
CA THR A 195 -1.66 -28.84 3.36
C THR A 195 -2.57 -27.62 3.48
N LEU A 196 -2.96 -27.02 2.35
CA LEU A 196 -3.95 -25.95 2.30
C LEU A 196 -5.29 -26.38 2.90
N TRP A 197 -5.82 -27.56 2.52
CA TRP A 197 -7.06 -28.10 3.04
C TRP A 197 -7.01 -28.43 4.54
N ARG A 198 -5.85 -28.80 5.09
CA ARG A 198 -5.70 -29.08 6.53
C ARG A 198 -5.34 -27.84 7.35
N THR A 199 -4.99 -26.74 6.69
CA THR A 199 -4.71 -25.46 7.35
C THR A 199 -6.01 -24.69 7.58
N ALA A 200 -6.17 -24.08 8.76
CA ALA A 200 -7.31 -23.21 9.01
C ALA A 200 -7.15 -21.89 8.23
N LEU A 201 -8.20 -21.51 7.50
CA LEU A 201 -8.26 -20.26 6.74
C LEU A 201 -8.13 -19.03 7.63
N ILE A 202 -8.80 -19.03 8.79
CA ILE A 202 -8.81 -17.91 9.73
C ILE A 202 -7.97 -18.19 10.97
N ARG A 203 -7.42 -17.13 11.58
CA ARG A 203 -6.75 -17.18 12.88
C ARG A 203 -7.77 -17.19 14.02
N LEU A 204 -7.49 -17.96 15.07
CA LEU A 204 -8.30 -17.99 16.30
C LEU A 204 -7.97 -16.82 17.24
N ALA A 205 -6.72 -16.35 17.22
CA ALA A 205 -6.26 -15.23 18.02
C ALA A 205 -5.91 -14.05 17.13
N ARG A 206 -6.08 -12.85 17.69
CA ARG A 206 -5.66 -11.59 17.09
C ARG A 206 -4.13 -11.56 16.88
N LEU A 207 -3.69 -10.93 15.80
CA LEU A 207 -2.27 -10.67 15.57
C LEU A 207 -1.73 -9.69 16.61
N ARG A 208 -0.52 -9.98 17.10
CA ARG A 208 0.28 -9.00 17.85
C ARG A 208 1.06 -8.15 16.85
N ILE A 209 1.46 -6.95 17.24
CA ILE A 209 2.21 -6.05 16.36
C ILE A 209 3.56 -6.66 15.96
N GLN A 210 4.20 -7.44 16.84
CA GLN A 210 5.43 -8.15 16.53
C GLN A 210 5.24 -9.13 15.35
N ASP A 211 4.08 -9.79 15.28
CA ASP A 211 3.76 -10.68 14.17
C ASP A 211 3.57 -9.88 12.86
N GLU A 212 3.02 -8.66 12.94
CA GLU A 212 2.89 -7.75 11.80
C GLU A 212 4.26 -7.26 11.30
N ILE A 213 5.19 -6.92 12.21
CA ILE A 213 6.57 -6.50 11.88
C ILE A 213 7.27 -7.62 11.08
N SER A 214 7.25 -8.86 11.59
CA SER A 214 7.88 -9.99 10.91
C SER A 214 7.25 -10.29 9.54
N VAL A 215 5.93 -10.10 9.40
CA VAL A 215 5.24 -10.27 8.10
C VAL A 215 5.65 -9.19 7.10
N GLY A 216 5.82 -7.94 7.54
CA GLY A 216 6.31 -6.86 6.67
C GLY A 216 7.73 -7.12 6.17
N LEU A 217 8.65 -7.47 7.08
CA LEU A 217 10.05 -7.73 6.74
C LEU A 217 10.24 -8.92 5.80
N ARG A 218 9.32 -9.90 5.81
CA ARG A 218 9.36 -11.04 4.89
C ARG A 218 9.41 -10.63 3.42
N TYR A 219 8.82 -9.51 3.03
CA TYR A 219 8.85 -9.09 1.62
C TYR A 219 10.24 -8.65 1.15
N TYR A 220 11.12 -8.23 2.08
CA TYR A 220 12.53 -8.01 1.77
C TYR A 220 13.25 -9.32 1.45
N ASP A 221 13.02 -10.35 2.26
CA ASP A 221 13.56 -11.69 2.06
C ASP A 221 13.09 -12.32 0.75
N LEU A 222 11.81 -12.13 0.40
CA LEU A 222 11.25 -12.69 -0.82
C LEU A 222 11.73 -11.94 -2.08
N THR A 223 11.75 -10.59 -2.06
CA THR A 223 11.94 -9.82 -3.29
C THR A 223 12.55 -8.42 -3.12
N LEU A 224 12.15 -7.64 -2.12
CA LEU A 224 12.39 -6.20 -2.12
C LEU A 224 13.87 -5.86 -1.92
N TYR A 225 14.61 -6.67 -1.15
CA TYR A 225 16.02 -6.44 -0.90
C TYR A 225 16.85 -6.43 -2.20
N ASP A 226 16.52 -7.33 -3.14
CA ASP A 226 17.25 -7.42 -4.41
C ASP A 226 16.71 -6.44 -5.46
N VAL A 227 15.38 -6.30 -5.54
CA VAL A 227 14.72 -5.54 -6.61
C VAL A 227 14.91 -4.03 -6.46
N ILE A 228 14.81 -3.50 -5.24
CA ILE A 228 14.83 -2.05 -5.00
C ILE A 228 16.20 -1.42 -5.36
N PRO A 229 17.34 -1.95 -4.89
CA PRO A 229 18.65 -1.39 -5.27
C PRO A 229 18.92 -1.52 -6.78
N ALA A 230 18.53 -2.66 -7.37
CA ALA A 230 18.73 -2.90 -8.80
C ALA A 230 17.97 -1.90 -9.68
N ILE A 231 16.69 -1.63 -9.38
CA ILE A 231 15.92 -0.67 -10.16
C ILE A 231 16.41 0.77 -9.96
N ASN A 232 16.86 1.12 -8.75
CA ASN A 232 17.48 2.43 -8.49
C ASN A 232 18.74 2.64 -9.34
N ALA A 233 19.63 1.64 -9.40
CA ALA A 233 20.82 1.68 -10.23
C ALA A 233 20.49 1.82 -11.72
N GLN A 234 19.51 1.04 -12.21
CA GLN A 234 19.05 1.10 -13.61
C GLN A 234 18.50 2.47 -13.99
N VAL A 235 17.64 3.06 -13.15
CA VAL A 235 17.05 4.37 -13.40
C VAL A 235 18.12 5.46 -13.38
N ARG A 236 19.00 5.47 -12.38
CA ARG A 236 20.10 6.43 -12.30
C ARG A 236 20.99 6.36 -13.54
N ALA A 237 21.39 5.17 -13.96
CA ALA A 237 22.22 4.98 -15.15
C ALA A 237 21.51 5.46 -16.43
N ALA A 238 20.23 5.13 -16.60
CA ALA A 238 19.43 5.51 -17.77
C ALA A 238 19.25 7.03 -17.89
N LEU A 239 19.01 7.73 -16.78
CA LEU A 239 18.87 9.19 -16.78
C LEU A 239 20.21 9.90 -16.97
N ARG A 240 21.28 9.46 -16.27
CA ARG A 240 22.62 10.06 -16.43
C ARG A 240 23.21 9.83 -17.83
N THR A 241 22.82 8.75 -18.52
CA THR A 241 23.20 8.54 -19.93
C THR A 241 22.54 9.57 -20.86
N ARG A 242 21.29 9.94 -20.59
CA ARG A 242 20.53 10.94 -21.36
C ARG A 242 21.02 12.36 -21.12
N TRP A 243 21.35 12.67 -19.86
CA TRP A 243 21.84 13.99 -19.45
C TRP A 243 23.17 13.90 -18.70
N PRO A 244 24.29 13.61 -19.38
CA PRO A 244 25.59 13.34 -18.75
C PRO A 244 26.22 14.57 -18.08
N ALA A 245 25.78 15.78 -18.44
CA ALA A 245 26.25 17.02 -17.82
C ALA A 245 25.51 17.37 -16.51
N ALA A 246 24.41 16.66 -16.20
CA ALA A 246 23.61 16.89 -15.01
C ALA A 246 23.91 15.81 -13.95
N ASP A 247 24.14 16.23 -12.70
CA ASP A 247 24.24 15.28 -11.58
C ASP A 247 22.84 14.86 -11.12
N LEU A 248 22.23 13.95 -11.90
CA LEU A 248 20.88 13.45 -11.64
C LEU A 248 20.89 12.35 -10.58
N LEU A 249 19.90 12.39 -9.69
CA LEU A 249 19.63 11.39 -8.66
C LEU A 249 20.86 11.02 -7.81
N PRO A 250 21.50 12.00 -7.12
CA PRO A 250 22.62 11.73 -6.23
C PRO A 250 22.22 10.82 -5.06
N ARG A 251 20.92 10.75 -4.74
CA ARG A 251 20.33 9.77 -3.83
C ARG A 251 19.41 8.81 -4.58
N PRO A 252 19.21 7.58 -4.08
CA PRO A 252 18.24 6.65 -4.65
C PRO A 252 16.85 7.28 -4.72
N ILE A 253 16.21 7.20 -5.89
CA ILE A 253 14.86 7.73 -6.08
C ILE A 253 13.85 6.89 -5.30
N LEU A 254 13.96 5.56 -5.35
CA LEU A 254 13.08 4.64 -4.65
C LEU A 254 13.60 4.34 -3.24
N ARG A 255 12.84 4.77 -2.22
CA ARG A 255 13.18 4.58 -0.80
C ARG A 255 11.95 4.09 -0.03
N PRO A 256 11.91 2.82 0.41
CA PRO A 256 10.73 2.26 1.05
C PRO A 256 10.50 2.82 2.46
N GLY A 257 9.24 2.84 2.87
CA GLY A 257 8.85 3.18 4.24
C GLY A 257 7.98 2.10 4.87
N SER A 258 7.72 2.23 6.17
CA SER A 258 6.82 1.36 6.93
C SER A 258 6.06 2.16 7.98
N TRP A 259 4.81 1.76 8.22
CA TRP A 259 4.00 2.17 9.37
C TRP A 259 3.93 1.11 10.45
N ILE A 260 4.41 -0.10 10.16
CA ILE A 260 4.30 -1.25 11.05
C ILE A 260 5.23 -1.04 12.24
N GLY A 261 4.64 -0.74 13.40
CA GLY A 261 5.36 -0.43 14.64
C GLY A 261 5.49 1.06 14.96
N GLY A 262 5.12 1.96 14.05
CA GLY A 262 5.19 3.42 14.24
C GLY A 262 3.84 4.14 14.21
N ASP A 263 2.85 3.58 13.49
CA ASP A 263 1.49 4.14 13.44
C ASP A 263 0.62 3.65 14.61
N ARG A 264 0.39 4.56 15.55
CA ARG A 264 -0.34 4.35 16.80
C ARG A 264 -1.69 5.06 16.85
N ASP A 265 -2.16 5.66 15.76
CA ASP A 265 -3.49 6.30 15.69
C ASP A 265 -4.61 5.28 15.99
N GLY A 266 -5.21 5.42 17.17
CA GLY A 266 -6.21 4.49 17.70
C GLY A 266 -5.70 3.06 17.88
N ASN A 267 -4.38 2.88 18.08
CA ASN A 267 -3.78 1.59 18.41
C ASN A 267 -2.94 1.67 19.69
N PRO A 268 -3.52 1.38 20.87
CA PRO A 268 -2.80 1.47 22.13
C PRO A 268 -1.70 0.41 22.29
N PHE A 269 -1.58 -0.57 21.40
CA PHE A 269 -0.57 -1.61 21.52
C PHE A 269 0.80 -1.19 20.96
N VAL A 270 0.88 -0.07 20.23
CA VAL A 270 2.16 0.48 19.78
C VAL A 270 2.78 1.25 20.94
N THR A 271 3.88 0.72 21.47
CA THR A 271 4.63 1.23 22.63
C THR A 271 6.08 1.55 22.23
N ALA A 272 6.84 2.15 23.14
CA ALA A 272 8.28 2.36 22.97
C ALA A 272 9.02 1.06 22.56
N GLU A 273 8.76 -0.05 23.24
CA GLU A 273 9.33 -1.37 22.93
C GLU A 273 9.02 -1.83 21.51
N VAL A 274 7.81 -1.54 21.01
CA VAL A 274 7.41 -1.88 19.64
C VAL A 274 8.17 -1.05 18.61
N VAL A 275 8.43 0.24 18.89
CA VAL A 275 9.24 1.10 18.02
C VAL A 275 10.67 0.56 17.92
N HIS A 276 11.30 0.22 19.05
CA HIS A 276 12.61 -0.43 19.07
C HIS A 276 12.61 -1.73 18.28
N THR A 277 11.67 -2.64 18.58
CA THR A 277 11.56 -3.93 17.90
C THR A 277 11.42 -3.78 16.38
N ALA A 278 10.62 -2.82 15.92
CA ALA A 278 10.41 -2.58 14.50
C ALA A 278 11.69 -2.08 13.80
N ALA A 279 12.39 -1.13 14.41
CA ALA A 279 13.64 -0.57 13.87
C ALA A 279 14.80 -1.57 13.93
N GLU A 280 14.99 -2.24 15.07
CA GLU A 280 16.07 -3.20 15.30
C GLU A 280 15.93 -4.43 14.40
N GLN A 281 14.72 -4.99 14.22
CA GLN A 281 14.54 -6.13 13.30
C GLN A 281 14.79 -5.75 11.84
N ALA A 282 14.42 -4.54 11.43
CA ALA A 282 14.70 -4.04 10.09
C ALA A 282 16.21 -3.84 9.88
N ALA A 283 16.90 -3.22 10.84
CA ALA A 283 18.34 -3.04 10.83
C ALA A 283 19.11 -4.37 10.87
N ALA A 284 18.70 -5.31 11.73
CA ALA A 284 19.29 -6.64 11.84
C ALA A 284 19.20 -7.41 10.52
N TYR A 285 18.06 -7.31 9.81
CA TYR A 285 17.92 -7.87 8.48
C TYR A 285 18.94 -7.26 7.50
N ALA A 286 19.04 -5.93 7.42
CA ALA A 286 20.01 -5.27 6.53
C ALA A 286 21.46 -5.65 6.85
N PHE A 287 21.88 -5.56 8.12
CA PHE A 287 23.23 -5.92 8.54
C PHE A 287 23.56 -7.37 8.25
N GLY A 288 22.64 -8.31 8.53
CA GLY A 288 22.83 -9.72 8.20
C GLY A 288 23.11 -9.92 6.71
N ARG A 289 22.28 -9.32 5.83
CA ARG A 289 22.49 -9.42 4.38
C ARG A 289 23.80 -8.78 3.91
N TYR A 290 24.22 -7.66 4.48
CA TYR A 290 25.51 -7.05 4.14
C TYR A 290 26.69 -7.94 4.55
N LEU A 291 26.63 -8.54 5.74
CA LEU A 291 27.67 -9.43 6.24
C LEU A 291 27.76 -10.73 5.42
N ASP A 292 26.61 -11.31 5.03
CA ASP A 292 26.54 -12.44 4.10
C ASP A 292 27.24 -12.12 2.78
N GLU A 293 26.91 -10.97 2.20
CA GLU A 293 27.47 -10.53 0.93
C GLU A 293 28.98 -10.30 1.02
N LEU A 294 29.47 -9.74 2.13
CA LEU A 294 30.91 -9.59 2.37
C LEU A 294 31.62 -10.93 2.52
N VAL A 295 31.02 -11.93 3.17
CA VAL A 295 31.58 -13.30 3.26
C VAL A 295 31.73 -13.92 1.87
N GLU A 296 30.73 -13.78 1.03
CA GLU A 296 30.78 -14.30 -0.34
C GLU A 296 31.75 -13.52 -1.24
N LEU A 297 31.88 -12.19 -1.05
CA LEU A 297 32.91 -11.38 -1.70
C LEU A 297 34.33 -11.79 -1.25
N GLU A 298 34.55 -12.07 0.04
CA GLU A 298 35.84 -12.60 0.54
C GLU A 298 36.21 -13.92 -0.15
N LYS A 299 35.23 -14.80 -0.42
CA LYS A 299 35.46 -16.07 -1.13
C LYS A 299 35.78 -15.86 -2.61
N THR A 300 35.06 -14.96 -3.27
CA THR A 300 35.07 -14.82 -4.73
C THR A 300 36.14 -13.84 -5.25
N LEU A 301 36.44 -12.75 -4.53
CA LEU A 301 37.47 -11.77 -4.91
C LEU A 301 38.87 -12.20 -4.42
N SER A 302 39.37 -13.27 -5.05
CA SER A 302 40.66 -13.92 -4.75
C SER A 302 41.81 -13.49 -5.68
N GLN A 303 41.69 -12.33 -6.34
CA GLN A 303 42.70 -11.87 -7.29
C GLN A 303 44.06 -11.76 -6.60
N SER A 304 45.08 -12.33 -7.23
CA SER A 304 46.42 -12.41 -6.64
C SER A 304 47.19 -11.10 -6.82
N ALA A 305 47.86 -10.61 -5.78
CA ALA A 305 48.82 -9.49 -5.84
C ALA A 305 49.98 -9.73 -6.83
N ARG A 306 50.14 -10.96 -7.34
CA ARG A 306 51.07 -11.30 -8.43
C ARG A 306 50.56 -10.90 -9.82
N LEU A 307 49.24 -10.69 -9.95
CA LEU A 307 48.54 -10.45 -11.21
C LEU A 307 47.95 -9.04 -11.25
N VAL A 308 47.48 -8.51 -10.12
CA VAL A 308 46.82 -7.21 -10.02
C VAL A 308 47.60 -6.24 -9.13
N GLN A 309 47.51 -4.95 -9.44
CA GLN A 309 48.02 -3.87 -8.58
C GLN A 309 46.84 -3.17 -7.92
N VAL A 310 46.87 -3.06 -6.60
CA VAL A 310 45.80 -2.39 -5.85
C VAL A 310 46.16 -0.93 -5.56
N THR A 311 45.15 -0.09 -5.40
CA THR A 311 45.33 1.32 -4.99
C THR A 311 45.87 1.41 -3.55
N PRO A 312 46.50 2.54 -3.16
CA PRO A 312 46.99 2.73 -1.79
C PRO A 312 45.91 2.51 -0.72
N ARG A 313 44.69 2.97 -0.99
CA ARG A 313 43.56 2.80 -0.05
C ARG A 313 43.21 1.33 0.18
N VAL A 314 43.18 0.52 -0.87
CA VAL A 314 42.94 -0.92 -0.75
C VAL A 314 44.10 -1.63 -0.05
N ALA A 315 45.35 -1.20 -0.28
CA ALA A 315 46.50 -1.74 0.44
C ALA A 315 46.43 -1.47 1.95
N GLU A 316 45.97 -0.28 2.37
CA GLU A 316 45.73 0.04 3.78
C GLU A 316 44.66 -0.87 4.41
N LEU A 317 43.52 -1.03 3.73
CA LEU A 317 42.46 -1.93 4.18
C LEU A 317 42.95 -3.37 4.27
N ALA A 318 43.71 -3.84 3.27
CA ALA A 318 44.28 -5.19 3.26
C ALA A 318 45.28 -5.43 4.41
N ALA A 319 46.04 -4.41 4.80
CA ALA A 319 46.94 -4.49 5.94
C ALA A 319 46.19 -4.63 7.27
N ALA A 320 44.99 -4.03 7.37
CA ALA A 320 44.13 -4.10 8.55
C ALA A 320 43.24 -5.36 8.62
N GLY A 321 43.17 -6.15 7.54
CA GLY A 321 42.28 -7.31 7.42
C GLY A 321 42.54 -8.40 8.47
N TYR A 322 43.64 -9.12 8.33
CA TYR A 322 43.96 -10.27 9.21
C TYR A 322 45.04 -9.91 10.23
N PRO A 323 44.90 -10.38 11.49
CA PRO A 323 45.95 -10.24 12.50
C PRO A 323 47.28 -10.89 12.10
N ASP A 324 47.24 -12.00 11.36
CA ASP A 324 48.43 -12.63 10.78
C ASP A 324 48.71 -12.05 9.39
N PRO A 325 49.83 -11.32 9.20
CA PRO A 325 50.22 -10.80 7.90
C PRO A 325 50.46 -11.87 6.84
N GLY A 326 50.77 -13.12 7.22
CA GLY A 326 51.02 -14.23 6.29
C GLY A 326 49.75 -14.86 5.71
N LEU A 327 48.60 -14.71 6.37
CA LEU A 327 47.34 -15.30 5.93
C LEU A 327 46.78 -14.55 4.72
N PHE A 328 46.53 -15.26 3.62
CA PHE A 328 46.08 -14.70 2.33
C PHE A 328 46.92 -13.50 1.87
N ALA A 329 48.22 -13.49 2.18
CA ALA A 329 49.12 -12.35 1.92
C ALA A 329 49.17 -11.95 0.44
N ASP A 330 48.85 -12.87 -0.48
CA ASP A 330 48.78 -12.64 -1.91
C ASP A 330 47.37 -12.32 -2.42
N GLU A 331 46.34 -12.14 -1.57
CA GLU A 331 44.96 -11.86 -1.96
C GLU A 331 44.45 -10.52 -1.37
N PRO A 332 44.88 -9.36 -1.92
CA PRO A 332 44.65 -8.06 -1.30
C PRO A 332 43.17 -7.67 -1.16
N TYR A 333 42.32 -8.02 -2.13
CA TYR A 333 40.88 -7.71 -2.06
C TYR A 333 40.17 -8.51 -0.97
N ARG A 334 40.43 -9.82 -0.85
CA ARG A 334 39.93 -10.64 0.26
C ARG A 334 40.31 -10.02 1.61
N ARG A 335 41.56 -9.62 1.78
CA ARG A 335 42.03 -9.00 3.03
C ARG A 335 41.34 -7.66 3.32
N ALA A 336 41.16 -6.83 2.29
CA ALA A 336 40.49 -5.54 2.45
C ALA A 336 39.01 -5.71 2.82
N LEU A 337 38.30 -6.63 2.14
CA LEU A 337 36.92 -6.99 2.48
C LEU A 337 36.79 -7.55 3.90
N HIS A 338 37.78 -8.33 4.35
CA HIS A 338 37.81 -8.81 5.73
C HIS A 338 37.90 -7.67 6.75
N ALA A 339 38.70 -6.63 6.47
CA ALA A 339 38.73 -5.43 7.31
C ALA A 339 37.39 -4.69 7.30
N ILE A 340 36.76 -4.57 6.12
CA ILE A 340 35.44 -3.95 5.99
C ILE A 340 34.39 -4.73 6.80
N ARG A 341 34.39 -6.06 6.70
CA ARG A 341 33.47 -6.93 7.44
C ARG A 341 33.71 -6.86 8.95
N ALA A 342 34.95 -6.78 9.41
CA ALA A 342 35.27 -6.59 10.83
C ALA A 342 34.67 -5.28 11.37
N ARG A 343 34.85 -4.17 10.65
CA ARG A 343 34.30 -2.87 11.04
C ARG A 343 32.77 -2.85 10.98
N LEU A 344 32.18 -3.49 9.96
CA LEU A 344 30.72 -3.58 9.86
C LEU A 344 30.13 -4.46 10.96
N SER A 345 30.83 -5.53 11.35
CA SER A 345 30.46 -6.38 12.49
C SER A 345 30.42 -5.59 13.81
N ALA A 346 31.47 -4.80 14.07
CA ALA A 346 31.52 -3.91 15.24
C ALA A 346 30.41 -2.83 15.20
N THR A 347 30.04 -2.37 14.00
CA THR A 347 28.93 -1.42 13.82
C THR A 347 27.59 -2.05 14.17
N ALA A 348 27.35 -3.27 13.68
CA ALA A 348 26.12 -4.01 13.92
C ALA A 348 25.99 -4.40 15.40
N GLU A 349 27.06 -4.87 16.05
CA GLU A 349 27.07 -5.21 17.47
C GLU A 349 26.78 -3.98 18.35
N LEU A 350 27.37 -2.82 18.02
CA LEU A 350 27.07 -1.57 18.72
C LEU A 350 25.60 -1.15 18.56
N ALA A 351 25.05 -1.29 17.34
CA ALA A 351 23.71 -0.82 17.02
C ALA A 351 22.59 -1.75 17.50
N LEU A 352 22.82 -3.07 17.51
CA LEU A 352 21.82 -4.09 17.84
C LEU A 352 21.99 -4.69 19.23
N GLY A 353 23.13 -4.43 19.90
CA GLY A 353 23.48 -5.03 21.18
C GLY A 353 23.88 -6.50 21.11
N GLU A 354 23.83 -7.11 19.92
CA GLU A 354 24.29 -8.47 19.65
C GLU A 354 24.93 -8.56 18.26
N LEU A 355 25.83 -9.53 18.10
CA LEU A 355 26.54 -9.76 16.86
C LEU A 355 25.66 -10.58 15.88
N PRO A 356 25.36 -10.08 14.68
CA PRO A 356 24.58 -10.82 13.69
C PRO A 356 25.29 -12.09 13.21
N GLU A 357 24.54 -12.98 12.56
CA GLU A 357 25.11 -14.12 11.84
C GLU A 357 26.17 -13.64 10.83
N HIS A 358 27.27 -14.39 10.72
CA HIS A 358 28.45 -14.04 9.90
C HIS A 358 29.23 -12.78 10.33
N GLY A 359 28.82 -12.10 11.40
CA GLY A 359 29.64 -11.12 12.11
C GLY A 359 30.78 -11.78 12.89
N PHE A 360 31.81 -10.99 13.22
CA PHE A 360 32.90 -11.39 14.11
C PHE A 360 33.51 -10.19 14.82
N ASP A 361 33.96 -10.38 16.06
CA ASP A 361 34.64 -9.33 16.84
C ASP A 361 36.15 -9.59 16.87
N VAL A 362 36.90 -8.60 16.39
CA VAL A 362 38.37 -8.51 16.45
C VAL A 362 38.84 -7.16 17.02
N GLY A 363 37.95 -6.42 17.69
CA GLY A 363 38.23 -5.09 18.23
C GLY A 363 38.36 -4.00 17.15
N ALA A 364 37.67 -4.16 16.02
CA ALA A 364 37.66 -3.17 14.93
C ALA A 364 36.83 -1.94 15.32
N ALA A 365 37.20 -0.77 14.80
CA ALA A 365 36.41 0.45 15.01
C ALA A 365 35.12 0.43 14.15
N PRO A 366 33.94 0.72 14.74
CA PRO A 366 32.68 0.76 13.99
C PRO A 366 32.67 1.89 12.96
N TYR A 367 31.83 1.75 11.93
CA TYR A 367 31.53 2.80 10.98
C TYR A 367 30.58 3.82 11.62
N PRO A 368 30.85 5.13 11.49
CA PRO A 368 29.96 6.16 12.02
C PRO A 368 28.71 6.37 11.16
N THR A 369 28.78 6.07 9.85
CA THR A 369 27.70 6.27 8.90
C THR A 369 27.73 5.22 7.79
N PRO A 370 26.60 4.97 7.09
CA PRO A 370 26.58 4.13 5.89
C PRO A 370 27.53 4.62 4.79
N GLN A 371 27.68 5.94 4.63
CA GLN A 371 28.59 6.53 3.64
C GLN A 371 30.03 6.08 3.87
N SER A 372 30.47 5.95 5.12
CA SER A 372 31.82 5.49 5.43
C SER A 372 32.08 4.03 5.02
N VAL A 373 31.04 3.19 4.92
CA VAL A 373 31.15 1.83 4.36
C VAL A 373 31.25 1.91 2.84
N LEU A 374 30.41 2.75 2.23
CA LEU A 374 30.42 2.99 0.78
C LEU A 374 31.78 3.52 0.32
N ASP A 375 32.39 4.46 1.03
CA ASP A 375 33.71 5.02 0.69
C ASP A 375 34.79 3.92 0.62
N ASP A 376 34.74 2.93 1.53
CA ASP A 376 35.68 1.81 1.52
C ASP A 376 35.38 0.80 0.41
N LEU A 377 34.10 0.56 0.09
CA LEU A 377 33.70 -0.29 -1.05
C LEU A 377 33.97 0.39 -2.40
N ASP A 378 33.84 1.71 -2.48
CA ASP A 378 34.16 2.54 -3.64
C ASP A 378 35.66 2.46 -3.95
N ALA A 379 36.51 2.48 -2.91
CA ALA A 379 37.95 2.26 -3.09
C ALA A 379 38.28 0.87 -3.69
N ILE A 380 37.50 -0.16 -3.35
CA ILE A 380 37.62 -1.50 -3.95
C ILE A 380 37.19 -1.47 -5.42
N ASP A 381 36.02 -0.88 -5.71
CA ASP A 381 35.49 -0.73 -7.08
C ASP A 381 36.48 0.02 -7.98
N GLU A 382 36.98 1.18 -7.54
CA GLU A 382 37.97 1.98 -8.25
C GLU A 382 39.25 1.18 -8.53
N SER A 383 39.76 0.44 -7.55
CA SER A 383 40.95 -0.40 -7.69
C SER A 383 40.76 -1.54 -8.69
N MET A 384 39.59 -2.20 -8.66
CA MET A 384 39.25 -3.25 -9.60
C MET A 384 39.13 -2.71 -11.03
N ARG A 385 38.46 -1.57 -11.21
CA ARG A 385 38.35 -0.92 -12.53
C ARG A 385 39.72 -0.48 -13.06
N ALA A 386 40.58 0.06 -12.21
CA ALA A 386 41.95 0.41 -12.58
C ALA A 386 42.80 -0.80 -13.02
N SER A 387 42.49 -1.99 -12.50
CA SER A 387 43.14 -3.26 -12.86
C SER A 387 42.51 -3.95 -14.09
N GLY A 388 41.42 -3.40 -14.64
CA GLY A 388 40.66 -4.03 -15.74
C GLY A 388 39.64 -5.08 -15.30
N ASP A 389 39.41 -5.24 -14.00
CA ASP A 389 38.49 -6.22 -13.40
C ASP A 389 37.05 -5.68 -13.25
N GLY A 390 36.66 -4.70 -14.08
CA GLY A 390 35.35 -4.05 -14.01
C GLY A 390 34.17 -5.02 -14.10
N LEU A 391 34.29 -6.08 -14.90
CA LEU A 391 33.25 -7.12 -15.02
C LEU A 391 32.94 -7.82 -13.69
N LEU A 392 33.95 -7.96 -12.81
CA LEU A 392 33.76 -8.54 -11.47
C LEU A 392 33.23 -7.50 -10.48
N ALA A 393 33.62 -6.23 -10.64
CA ALA A 393 33.11 -5.14 -9.82
C ALA A 393 31.62 -4.86 -10.08
N ASP A 394 31.16 -5.02 -11.33
CA ASP A 394 29.78 -4.80 -11.75
C ASP A 394 28.77 -5.89 -11.28
N ASP A 395 29.25 -6.94 -10.60
CA ASP A 395 28.44 -8.04 -10.07
C ASP A 395 28.11 -7.82 -8.56
N ARG A 396 28.56 -8.71 -7.66
CA ARG A 396 28.19 -8.68 -6.22
C ARG A 396 28.67 -7.42 -5.48
N LEU A 397 29.80 -6.83 -5.89
CA LEU A 397 30.32 -5.61 -5.28
C LEU A 397 29.40 -4.42 -5.56
N ALA A 398 29.01 -4.21 -6.83
CA ALA A 398 28.04 -3.19 -7.19
C ALA A 398 26.69 -3.42 -6.50
N ALA A 399 26.20 -4.67 -6.45
CA ALA A 399 24.95 -5.00 -5.77
C ALA A 399 24.99 -4.62 -4.27
N LEU A 400 26.08 -4.94 -3.55
CA LEU A 400 26.25 -4.56 -2.14
C LEU A 400 26.31 -3.04 -1.96
N ARG A 401 27.05 -2.33 -2.81
CA ARG A 401 27.13 -0.86 -2.78
C ARG A 401 25.74 -0.23 -2.96
N HIS A 402 24.99 -0.68 -3.98
CA HIS A 402 23.64 -0.18 -4.21
C HIS A 402 22.68 -0.52 -3.06
N ALA A 403 22.82 -1.69 -2.43
CA ALA A 403 22.01 -2.06 -1.28
C ALA A 403 22.28 -1.13 -0.08
N ILE A 404 23.54 -0.91 0.29
CA ILE A 404 23.91 -0.01 1.40
C ILE A 404 23.50 1.44 1.09
N GLU A 405 23.67 1.90 -0.15
CA GLU A 405 23.23 3.23 -0.58
C GLU A 405 21.72 3.41 -0.43
N THR A 406 20.95 2.37 -0.74
CA THR A 406 19.47 2.42 -0.71
C THR A 406 18.91 2.27 0.69
N PHE A 407 19.45 1.35 1.48
CA PHE A 407 18.87 0.90 2.73
C PHE A 407 19.58 1.44 3.97
N GLY A 408 20.82 1.93 3.84
CA GLY A 408 21.64 2.38 4.96
C GLY A 408 21.74 1.30 6.06
N PHE A 409 21.74 1.73 7.33
CA PHE A 409 21.71 0.84 8.49
C PHE A 409 20.30 0.56 9.04
N HIS A 410 19.24 1.01 8.35
CA HIS A 410 17.87 0.99 8.87
C HIS A 410 16.88 0.20 7.99
N LEU A 411 17.28 -0.23 6.78
CA LEU A 411 16.47 -0.93 5.76
C LEU A 411 15.33 -0.09 5.17
N GLN A 412 14.47 0.47 6.00
CA GLN A 412 13.29 1.25 5.60
C GLN A 412 12.96 2.30 6.65
N GLY A 413 12.44 3.45 6.23
CA GLY A 413 12.03 4.49 7.17
C GLY A 413 10.75 4.11 7.92
N LEU A 414 10.75 4.21 9.24
CA LEU A 414 9.57 3.98 10.08
C LEU A 414 8.88 5.31 10.38
N ASP A 415 7.70 5.54 9.79
CA ASP A 415 6.93 6.74 10.13
C ASP A 415 6.27 6.60 11.50
N MET A 416 6.32 7.68 12.26
CA MET A 416 5.53 7.85 13.46
C MET A 416 4.20 8.49 13.09
N ARG A 417 3.07 8.00 13.61
CA ARG A 417 1.76 8.62 13.37
C ARG A 417 0.89 8.62 14.61
N GLN A 418 0.25 9.75 14.92
CA GLN A 418 -0.69 9.89 16.03
C GLN A 418 -1.74 10.97 15.76
N ASN A 419 -2.89 10.88 16.42
CA ASN A 419 -3.99 11.83 16.33
C ASN A 419 -3.68 13.15 17.06
N SER A 420 -4.04 14.29 16.46
CA SER A 420 -3.91 15.64 17.02
C SER A 420 -4.55 15.81 18.40
N GLU A 421 -5.72 15.19 18.64
CA GLU A 421 -6.42 15.25 19.94
C GLU A 421 -5.54 14.69 21.09
N VAL A 422 -4.70 13.68 20.79
CA VAL A 422 -3.75 13.14 21.77
C VAL A 422 -2.61 14.12 22.01
N HIS A 423 -2.16 14.85 20.98
CA HIS A 423 -1.14 15.89 21.14
C HIS A 423 -1.65 17.01 22.04
N GLU A 424 -2.86 17.53 21.78
CA GLU A 424 -3.49 18.57 22.61
C GLU A 424 -3.60 18.13 24.07
N GLN A 425 -4.03 16.89 24.33
CA GLN A 425 -4.14 16.35 25.70
C GLN A 425 -2.78 16.29 26.41
N VAL A 426 -1.76 15.76 25.74
CA VAL A 426 -0.41 15.65 26.33
C VAL A 426 0.19 17.04 26.53
N VAL A 427 0.15 17.91 25.52
CA VAL A 427 0.68 19.29 25.60
C VAL A 427 -0.02 20.08 26.71
N THR A 428 -1.34 19.94 26.87
CA THR A 428 -2.09 20.55 27.97
C THR A 428 -1.50 20.16 29.33
N GLU A 429 -1.24 18.87 29.52
CA GLU A 429 -0.65 18.36 30.75
C GLU A 429 0.77 18.87 30.98
N LEU A 430 1.61 18.90 29.92
CA LEU A 430 2.98 19.41 30.00
C LEU A 430 3.02 20.90 30.38
N LEU A 431 2.17 21.72 29.76
CA LEU A 431 2.10 23.15 30.03
C LEU A 431 1.55 23.45 31.43
N ALA A 432 0.58 22.65 31.91
CA ALA A 432 0.06 22.77 33.26
C ALA A 432 1.10 22.36 34.30
N TRP A 433 1.79 21.24 34.10
CA TRP A 433 2.83 20.73 35.00
C TRP A 433 4.01 21.70 35.12
N SER A 434 4.48 22.22 33.99
CA SER A 434 5.59 23.18 33.93
C SER A 434 5.24 24.57 34.46
N GLY A 435 3.96 24.85 34.70
CA GLY A 435 3.45 26.14 35.14
C GLY A 435 3.41 27.20 34.04
N VAL A 436 3.54 26.81 32.77
CA VAL A 436 3.43 27.72 31.61
C VAL A 436 1.98 28.14 31.40
N HIS A 437 1.03 27.20 31.41
CA HIS A 437 -0.40 27.51 31.32
C HIS A 437 -1.27 26.42 31.98
N PRO A 438 -2.20 26.77 32.89
CA PRO A 438 -2.97 25.78 33.64
C PRO A 438 -4.10 25.12 32.85
N ASP A 439 -4.58 25.74 31.77
CA ASP A 439 -5.74 25.28 30.98
C ASP A 439 -5.55 25.64 29.49
N TYR A 440 -4.56 25.00 28.83
CA TYR A 440 -4.23 25.24 27.43
C TYR A 440 -5.45 25.19 26.48
N PRO A 441 -6.41 24.24 26.62
CA PRO A 441 -7.56 24.15 25.74
C PRO A 441 -8.46 25.39 25.76
N SER A 442 -8.46 26.17 26.84
CA SER A 442 -9.24 27.41 26.94
C SER A 442 -8.73 28.55 26.04
N LEU A 443 -7.51 28.44 25.50
CA LEU A 443 -6.91 29.44 24.62
C LEU A 443 -7.55 29.40 23.22
N SER A 444 -7.70 30.58 22.61
CA SER A 444 -8.01 30.68 21.18
C SER A 444 -6.83 30.24 20.32
N GLU A 445 -7.08 29.87 19.07
CA GLU A 445 -6.04 29.40 18.14
C GLU A 445 -4.84 30.36 18.05
N ALA A 446 -5.08 31.66 17.91
CA ALA A 446 -4.00 32.66 17.85
C ALA A 446 -3.14 32.67 19.13
N GLN A 447 -3.76 32.49 20.30
CA GLN A 447 -3.05 32.42 21.57
C GLN A 447 -2.28 31.10 21.74
N ARG A 448 -2.83 29.98 21.24
CA ARG A 448 -2.14 28.69 21.21
C ARG A 448 -0.89 28.78 20.34
N VAL A 449 -1.00 29.33 19.13
CA VAL A 449 0.12 29.53 18.19
C VAL A 449 1.20 30.42 18.81
N GLU A 450 0.82 31.56 19.42
CA GLU A 450 1.77 32.46 20.07
C GLU A 450 2.53 31.75 21.21
N LEU A 451 1.81 31.04 22.08
CA LEU A 451 2.40 30.29 23.19
C LEU A 451 3.36 29.20 22.71
N LEU A 452 2.91 28.35 21.77
CA LEU A 452 3.72 27.25 21.26
C LEU A 452 4.95 27.75 20.51
N ALA A 453 4.82 28.81 19.70
CA ALA A 453 5.95 29.41 19.00
C ALA A 453 7.01 29.96 19.99
N ALA A 454 6.58 30.52 21.13
CA ALA A 454 7.49 30.97 22.18
C ALA A 454 8.20 29.81 22.89
N GLU A 455 7.48 28.73 23.22
CA GLU A 455 8.05 27.55 23.86
C GLU A 455 8.99 26.76 22.92
N LEU A 456 8.73 26.76 21.61
CA LEU A 456 9.60 26.16 20.60
C LEU A 456 10.96 26.86 20.48
N ARG A 457 11.06 28.15 20.82
CA ARG A 457 12.34 28.87 20.85
C ARG A 457 13.13 28.68 22.15
N THR A 458 12.50 28.12 23.17
CA THR A 458 13.08 28.03 24.51
C THR A 458 13.82 26.71 24.70
N ARG A 459 15.11 26.75 25.09
CA ARG A 459 15.90 25.53 25.38
C ARG A 459 15.60 24.88 26.73
N ARG A 460 14.91 25.58 27.62
CA ARG A 460 14.49 25.02 28.92
C ARG A 460 13.51 23.86 28.65
N PRO A 461 13.73 22.67 29.21
CA PRO A 461 12.74 21.59 29.13
C PRO A 461 11.50 21.96 29.94
N LEU A 462 10.32 21.57 29.46
CA LEU A 462 9.07 21.71 30.20
C LEU A 462 9.04 20.75 31.40
N LEU A 463 9.65 19.59 31.24
CA LEU A 463 9.68 18.54 32.25
C LEU A 463 11.04 18.43 32.94
N GLY A 464 11.00 18.17 34.25
CA GLY A 464 12.15 17.74 35.02
C GLY A 464 12.04 16.26 35.41
N PRO A 465 13.09 15.66 36.01
CA PRO A 465 13.12 14.23 36.34
C PRO A 465 12.04 13.73 37.31
N ASN A 466 11.36 14.64 38.02
CA ASN A 466 10.31 14.31 38.99
C ASN A 466 8.89 14.63 38.47
N ALA A 467 8.72 14.75 37.14
CA ALA A 467 7.43 14.97 36.53
C ALA A 467 6.45 13.84 36.89
N GLN A 468 5.23 14.17 37.28
CA GLN A 468 4.16 13.19 37.52
C GLN A 468 3.10 13.40 36.44
N LEU A 469 3.16 12.53 35.43
CA LEU A 469 2.29 12.59 34.28
C LEU A 469 1.26 11.45 34.32
N SER A 470 0.18 11.62 33.59
CA SER A 470 -0.78 10.57 33.30
C SER A 470 -0.13 9.43 32.52
N GLU A 471 -0.73 8.25 32.59
CA GLU A 471 -0.28 7.08 31.82
C GLU A 471 -0.23 7.36 30.31
N LEU A 472 -1.16 8.19 29.81
CA LEU A 472 -1.18 8.60 28.41
C LEU A 472 0.06 9.44 28.06
N ALA A 473 0.32 10.51 28.80
CA ALA A 473 1.44 11.40 28.54
C ALA A 473 2.80 10.70 28.71
N ASP A 474 2.96 9.89 29.77
CA ASP A 474 4.18 9.11 29.99
C ASP A 474 4.46 8.15 28.83
N LYS A 475 3.42 7.45 28.37
CA LYS A 475 3.53 6.52 27.24
C LYS A 475 3.85 7.23 25.92
N GLU A 476 3.18 8.35 25.61
CA GLU A 476 3.43 9.08 24.37
C GLU A 476 4.84 9.68 24.33
N LEU A 477 5.33 10.22 25.44
CA LEU A 477 6.72 10.67 25.56
C LEU A 477 7.72 9.52 25.47
N GLY A 478 7.41 8.37 26.09
CA GLY A 478 8.25 7.18 25.98
C GLY A 478 8.39 6.68 24.53
N VAL A 479 7.32 6.74 23.73
CA VAL A 479 7.35 6.41 22.30
C VAL A 479 8.24 7.38 21.52
N LEU A 480 8.19 8.68 21.82
CA LEU A 480 9.06 9.67 21.20
C LEU A 480 10.53 9.53 21.65
N GLY A 481 10.76 9.15 22.91
CA GLY A 481 12.09 8.80 23.42
C GLY A 481 12.69 7.62 22.66
N ALA A 482 11.92 6.55 22.46
CA ALA A 482 12.34 5.41 21.64
C ALA A 482 12.68 5.83 20.19
N ALA A 483 11.88 6.72 19.59
CA ALA A 483 12.19 7.26 18.26
C ALA A 483 13.51 8.04 18.24
N LYS A 484 13.81 8.82 19.29
CA LYS A 484 15.10 9.51 19.44
C LYS A 484 16.28 8.53 19.54
N GLU A 485 16.14 7.47 20.33
CA GLU A 485 17.16 6.44 20.47
C GLU A 485 17.41 5.70 19.14
N VAL A 486 16.36 5.41 18.38
CA VAL A 486 16.45 4.84 17.02
C VAL A 486 17.19 5.80 16.07
N ILE A 487 16.89 7.10 16.12
CA ILE A 487 17.58 8.12 15.30
C ILE A 487 19.06 8.21 15.66
N ASP A 488 19.41 8.17 16.95
CA ASP A 488 20.80 8.23 17.40
C ASP A 488 21.60 6.99 16.98
N THR A 489 20.94 5.84 16.92
CA THR A 489 21.56 4.55 16.63
C THR A 489 21.69 4.27 15.13
N PHE A 490 20.62 4.50 14.35
CA PHE A 490 20.55 4.13 12.94
C PHE A 490 20.54 5.33 11.98
N GLY A 491 20.49 6.55 12.52
CA GLY A 491 20.46 7.80 11.77
C GLY A 491 19.05 8.34 11.50
N ALA A 492 18.97 9.62 11.11
CA ALA A 492 17.71 10.34 10.87
C ALA A 492 16.76 9.66 9.86
N ALA A 493 17.30 8.93 8.88
CA ALA A 493 16.49 8.24 7.87
C ALA A 493 15.67 7.05 8.45
N ALA A 494 16.02 6.55 9.63
CA ALA A 494 15.29 5.48 10.31
C ALA A 494 13.90 5.94 10.78
N ILE A 495 13.75 7.20 11.17
CA ILE A 495 12.47 7.84 11.53
C ILE A 495 12.31 9.10 10.68
N PRO A 496 11.87 8.99 9.43
CA PRO A 496 11.88 10.14 8.52
C PRO A 496 10.76 11.14 8.81
N ASN A 497 9.60 10.70 9.32
CA ASN A 497 8.42 11.55 9.47
C ASN A 497 7.61 11.27 10.74
N TYR A 498 6.93 12.31 11.20
CA TYR A 498 5.91 12.31 12.23
C TYR A 498 4.60 12.87 11.64
N ILE A 499 3.60 12.01 11.48
CA ILE A 499 2.33 12.27 10.82
C ILE A 499 1.26 12.60 11.86
N ILE A 500 0.54 13.69 11.63
CA ILE A 500 -0.52 14.20 12.51
C ILE A 500 -1.87 13.87 11.89
N SER A 501 -2.51 12.80 12.37
CA SER A 501 -3.87 12.44 11.97
C SER A 501 -4.88 13.47 12.46
N MET A 502 -5.94 13.70 11.68
CA MET A 502 -6.99 14.69 12.00
C MET A 502 -6.40 16.09 12.25
N CYS A 503 -5.43 16.50 11.42
CA CYS A 503 -4.85 17.84 11.50
C CYS A 503 -5.84 18.86 10.92
N THR A 504 -6.24 19.83 11.72
CA THR A 504 -7.24 20.86 11.38
C THR A 504 -6.73 22.28 11.56
N SER A 505 -5.67 22.48 12.33
CA SER A 505 -5.21 23.80 12.76
C SER A 505 -3.68 23.97 12.69
N VAL A 506 -3.21 25.20 12.91
CA VAL A 506 -1.77 25.51 13.01
C VAL A 506 -1.22 24.99 14.34
N SER A 507 -2.00 25.08 15.42
CA SER A 507 -1.59 24.56 16.73
C SER A 507 -1.28 23.07 16.67
N ASP A 508 -2.05 22.26 15.95
CA ASP A 508 -1.81 20.80 15.82
C ASP A 508 -0.37 20.50 15.34
N MET A 509 0.13 21.29 14.39
CA MET A 509 1.50 21.16 13.87
C MET A 509 2.56 21.60 14.87
N LEU A 510 2.29 22.68 15.61
CA LEU A 510 3.20 23.23 16.61
C LEU A 510 3.22 22.39 17.90
N GLU A 511 2.12 21.73 18.25
CA GLU A 511 2.03 20.75 19.34
C GLU A 511 2.92 19.55 19.05
N ALA A 512 2.83 18.98 17.84
CA ALA A 512 3.74 17.92 17.42
C ALA A 512 5.21 18.38 17.45
N ALA A 513 5.51 19.59 16.97
CA ALA A 513 6.84 20.17 17.05
C ALA A 513 7.34 20.28 18.50
N LEU A 514 6.47 20.71 19.42
CA LEU A 514 6.79 20.84 20.84
C LEU A 514 7.09 19.47 21.46
N LEU A 515 6.30 18.45 21.15
CA LEU A 515 6.54 17.08 21.62
C LEU A 515 7.87 16.51 21.09
N LEU A 516 8.20 16.74 19.80
CA LEU A 516 9.49 16.36 19.22
C LEU A 516 10.66 17.09 19.89
N LYS A 517 10.47 18.35 20.28
CA LYS A 517 11.46 19.13 21.03
C LYS A 517 11.68 18.55 22.43
N GLU A 518 10.62 18.26 23.16
CA GLU A 518 10.72 17.70 24.52
C GLU A 518 11.32 16.28 24.52
N ALA A 519 11.17 15.53 23.42
CA ALA A 519 11.88 14.26 23.20
C ALA A 519 13.35 14.42 22.75
N GLY A 520 13.81 15.65 22.50
CA GLY A 520 15.16 15.96 22.03
C GLY A 520 15.42 15.65 20.56
N ILE A 521 14.37 15.39 19.77
CA ILE A 521 14.46 15.17 18.31
C ILE A 521 14.59 16.51 17.60
N LEU A 522 13.78 17.50 17.97
CA LEU A 522 13.86 18.86 17.46
C LEU A 522 14.82 19.69 18.33
N ASP A 523 15.89 20.23 17.74
CA ASP A 523 16.76 21.20 18.40
C ASP A 523 16.21 22.62 18.14
N PRO A 524 15.83 23.38 19.18
CA PRO A 524 15.31 24.75 19.03
C PRO A 524 16.37 25.75 18.53
N GLY A 525 17.63 25.33 18.37
CA GLY A 525 18.73 26.18 17.94
C GLY A 525 19.30 27.04 19.06
N THR A 526 20.27 27.89 18.73
CA THR A 526 20.92 28.85 19.63
C THR A 526 20.81 30.25 19.03
N ALA A 527 21.43 31.24 19.67
CA ALA A 527 21.56 32.57 19.05
C ALA A 527 22.31 32.52 17.70
N ASP A 528 23.17 31.51 17.49
CA ASP A 528 24.03 31.38 16.30
C ASP A 528 23.60 30.25 15.35
N THR A 529 22.61 29.44 15.73
CA THR A 529 22.15 28.28 14.95
C THR A 529 20.63 28.26 14.86
N ALA A 530 20.09 28.14 13.65
CA ALA A 530 18.66 28.00 13.43
C ALA A 530 18.10 26.72 14.08
N PRO A 531 16.79 26.68 14.41
CA PRO A 531 16.13 25.45 14.83
C PRO A 531 16.19 24.40 13.71
N SER A 532 16.25 23.13 14.11
CA SER A 532 16.31 22.01 13.16
C SER A 532 15.58 20.79 13.70
N CYS A 533 14.98 20.02 12.80
CA CYS A 533 14.35 18.75 13.12
C CYS A 533 14.69 17.74 12.03
N PRO A 534 15.32 16.58 12.36
CA PRO A 534 15.62 15.55 11.38
C PRO A 534 14.35 14.83 10.88
N VAL A 535 13.25 14.93 11.64
CA VAL A 535 11.95 14.29 11.37
C VAL A 535 11.01 15.30 10.71
N GLY A 536 10.43 14.95 9.57
CA GLY A 536 9.42 15.78 8.90
C GLY A 536 8.11 15.79 9.68
N ILE A 537 7.56 16.98 9.96
CA ILE A 537 6.24 17.14 10.59
C ILE A 537 5.21 17.20 9.46
N VAL A 538 4.37 16.16 9.36
CA VAL A 538 3.48 15.95 8.22
C VAL A 538 2.02 16.07 8.66
N PRO A 539 1.28 17.12 8.27
CA PRO A 539 -0.15 17.20 8.53
C PRO A 539 -0.89 16.20 7.64
N LEU A 540 -1.87 15.49 8.20
CA LEU A 540 -2.79 14.64 7.45
C LEU A 540 -4.19 15.25 7.47
N PHE A 541 -4.64 15.71 6.30
CA PHE A 541 -5.99 16.22 6.07
C PHE A 541 -6.90 15.07 5.60
N GLU A 542 -7.91 14.70 6.40
CA GLU A 542 -8.69 13.46 6.20
C GLU A 542 -10.14 13.67 5.75
N THR A 543 -10.78 14.77 6.20
CA THR A 543 -12.17 15.10 5.85
C THR A 543 -12.23 16.05 4.66
N ILE A 544 -13.41 16.21 4.05
CA ILE A 544 -13.60 17.14 2.92
C ILE A 544 -13.33 18.58 3.36
N GLU A 545 -13.77 18.94 4.55
CA GLU A 545 -13.55 20.25 5.16
C GLU A 545 -12.06 20.49 5.42
N ASP A 546 -11.34 19.49 5.97
CA ASP A 546 -9.90 19.59 6.21
C ASP A 546 -9.10 19.71 4.91
N LEU A 547 -9.48 18.94 3.88
CA LEU A 547 -8.86 19.02 2.55
C LEU A 547 -9.03 20.42 1.96
N SER A 548 -10.24 20.99 2.05
CA SER A 548 -10.51 22.36 1.59
C SER A 548 -9.77 23.42 2.40
N ALA A 549 -9.56 23.21 3.70
CA ALA A 549 -8.84 24.14 4.56
C ALA A 549 -7.31 23.97 4.51
N GLY A 550 -6.81 22.81 4.05
CA GLY A 550 -5.42 22.40 4.21
C GLY A 550 -4.40 23.36 3.61
N ALA A 551 -4.69 23.95 2.44
CA ALA A 551 -3.83 24.96 1.81
C ALA A 551 -3.73 26.24 2.66
N SER A 552 -4.83 26.67 3.28
CA SER A 552 -4.84 27.84 4.16
C SER A 552 -4.10 27.57 5.48
N THR A 553 -4.26 26.38 6.06
CA THR A 553 -3.51 25.95 7.26
C THR A 553 -2.02 25.88 6.97
N LEU A 554 -1.62 25.33 5.82
CA LEU A 554 -0.23 25.28 5.39
C LEU A 554 0.35 26.69 5.18
N ALA A 555 -0.39 27.59 4.55
CA ALA A 555 0.05 28.97 4.39
C ALA A 555 0.26 29.64 5.76
N ALA A 556 -0.70 29.49 6.68
CA ALA A 556 -0.65 30.10 8.00
C ALA A 556 0.50 29.56 8.87
N VAL A 557 0.79 28.25 8.86
CA VAL A 557 1.91 27.71 9.64
C VAL A 557 3.26 28.21 9.09
N LEU A 558 3.39 28.45 7.78
CA LEU A 558 4.59 29.01 7.16
C LEU A 558 4.80 30.51 7.45
N GLU A 559 3.77 31.21 7.94
CA GLU A 559 3.90 32.57 8.48
C GLU A 559 4.47 32.58 9.90
N VAL A 560 4.44 31.46 10.61
CA VAL A 560 5.05 31.32 11.95
C VAL A 560 6.57 31.23 11.80
N PRO A 561 7.36 32.22 12.28
CA PRO A 561 8.78 32.31 11.94
C PRO A 561 9.61 31.09 12.36
N VAL A 562 9.36 30.53 13.55
CA VAL A 562 10.10 29.35 14.04
C VAL A 562 9.82 28.11 13.19
N TYR A 563 8.59 27.97 12.68
CA TYR A 563 8.25 26.86 11.79
C TYR A 563 8.86 27.05 10.39
N ARG A 564 8.84 28.28 9.87
CA ARG A 564 9.52 28.60 8.61
C ARG A 564 11.02 28.29 8.67
N GLU A 565 11.69 28.63 9.77
CA GLU A 565 13.09 28.29 10.00
C GLU A 565 13.34 26.77 9.99
N LEU A 566 12.42 25.95 10.54
CA LEU A 566 12.50 24.48 10.47
C LEU A 566 12.37 23.98 9.03
N VAL A 567 11.45 24.55 8.24
CA VAL A 567 11.26 24.19 6.83
C VAL A 567 12.47 24.63 5.98
N GLU A 568 13.07 25.78 6.27
CA GLU A 568 14.32 26.25 5.67
C GLU A 568 15.48 25.29 5.98
N ALA A 569 15.64 24.86 7.23
CA ALA A 569 16.63 23.87 7.63
C ALA A 569 16.43 22.51 6.93
N ALA A 570 15.19 22.17 6.56
CA ALA A 570 14.85 20.99 5.77
C ALA A 570 15.01 21.18 4.24
N GLY A 571 15.57 22.31 3.79
CA GLY A 571 15.79 22.61 2.37
C GLY A 571 14.56 23.16 1.66
N MET A 572 13.75 23.96 2.37
CA MET A 572 12.45 24.48 1.92
C MET A 572 11.47 23.38 1.51
N ARG A 573 11.54 22.23 2.18
CA ARG A 573 10.70 21.08 1.86
C ARG A 573 9.61 20.90 2.90
N GLN A 574 8.37 20.75 2.45
CA GLN A 574 7.24 20.39 3.29
C GLN A 574 6.49 19.21 2.70
N GLU A 575 6.24 18.19 3.51
CA GLU A 575 5.40 17.07 3.13
C GLU A 575 4.00 17.22 3.73
N VAL A 576 2.97 16.90 2.97
CA VAL A 576 1.55 16.93 3.37
C VAL A 576 0.93 15.60 3.01
N MET A 577 0.22 14.99 3.96
CA MET A 577 -0.48 13.74 3.72
C MET A 577 -1.97 13.99 3.46
N LEU A 578 -2.54 13.25 2.49
CA LEU A 578 -3.93 13.38 2.10
C LEU A 578 -4.69 12.08 2.39
N GLY A 579 -5.82 12.18 3.08
CA GLY A 579 -6.69 11.07 3.48
C GLY A 579 -7.91 10.93 2.57
N TYR A 580 -8.11 9.74 2.00
CA TYR A 580 -9.13 9.48 0.98
C TYR A 580 -10.39 8.81 1.53
N SER A 581 -10.18 7.79 2.37
CA SER A 581 -11.24 6.84 2.72
C SER A 581 -12.31 7.44 3.63
N ASP A 582 -11.94 8.37 4.51
CA ASP A 582 -12.89 9.07 5.37
C ASP A 582 -13.65 10.17 4.60
N SER A 583 -13.00 10.88 3.67
CA SER A 583 -13.67 11.82 2.74
C SER A 583 -14.75 11.15 1.90
N ASN A 584 -14.52 9.92 1.41
CA ASN A 584 -15.53 9.17 0.65
C ASN A 584 -16.73 8.74 1.53
N LYS A 585 -16.50 8.43 2.81
CA LYS A 585 -17.58 8.15 3.76
C LYS A 585 -18.42 9.40 4.04
N ASP A 586 -17.82 10.58 3.99
CA ASP A 586 -18.51 11.84 4.29
C ASP A 586 -19.36 12.35 3.12
N GLY A 587 -18.77 12.43 1.91
CA GLY A 587 -19.39 13.11 0.77
C GLY A 587 -19.68 12.26 -0.47
N GLY A 588 -19.35 10.97 -0.47
CA GLY A 588 -19.55 10.09 -1.62
C GLY A 588 -18.43 10.15 -2.68
N TYR A 589 -18.48 9.22 -3.64
CA TYR A 589 -17.34 8.86 -4.48
C TYR A 589 -16.81 10.01 -5.34
N LEU A 590 -17.65 10.61 -6.18
CA LEU A 590 -17.20 11.67 -7.11
C LEU A 590 -16.74 12.91 -6.34
N ALA A 591 -17.50 13.33 -5.34
CA ALA A 591 -17.18 14.51 -4.53
C ALA A 591 -15.87 14.36 -3.77
N ALA A 592 -15.60 13.19 -3.19
CA ALA A 592 -14.35 12.92 -2.48
C ALA A 592 -13.13 12.91 -3.40
N ASN A 593 -13.24 12.29 -4.59
CA ASN A 593 -12.13 12.30 -5.57
C ASN A 593 -11.85 13.72 -6.09
N TRP A 594 -12.90 14.53 -6.30
CA TRP A 594 -12.74 15.91 -6.72
C TRP A 594 -12.20 16.83 -5.62
N ALA A 595 -12.70 16.71 -4.39
CA ALA A 595 -12.22 17.48 -3.24
C ALA A 595 -10.71 17.29 -3.03
N LEU A 596 -10.23 16.06 -3.19
CA LEU A 596 -8.80 15.76 -3.17
C LEU A 596 -8.05 16.46 -4.31
N TYR A 597 -8.51 16.30 -5.56
CA TYR A 597 -7.86 16.92 -6.71
C TYR A 597 -7.78 18.45 -6.54
N ARG A 598 -8.84 19.07 -6.04
CA ARG A 598 -8.89 20.50 -5.75
C ARG A 598 -7.94 20.91 -4.62
N ALA A 599 -7.89 20.14 -3.53
CA ALA A 599 -6.96 20.39 -2.44
C ALA A 599 -5.49 20.28 -2.90
N GLU A 600 -5.17 19.33 -3.78
CA GLU A 600 -3.85 19.20 -4.38
C GLU A 600 -3.49 20.44 -5.23
N LEU A 601 -4.42 20.96 -6.06
CA LEU A 601 -4.22 22.21 -6.80
C LEU A 601 -3.95 23.40 -5.87
N ASP A 602 -4.76 23.56 -4.83
CA ASP A 602 -4.63 24.67 -3.88
C ASP A 602 -3.30 24.58 -3.10
N LEU A 603 -2.87 23.37 -2.71
CA LEU A 603 -1.58 23.13 -2.06
C LEU A 603 -0.40 23.43 -3.00
N VAL A 604 -0.50 23.07 -4.28
CA VAL A 604 0.53 23.38 -5.29
C VAL A 604 0.65 24.90 -5.47
N GLU A 605 -0.47 25.62 -5.51
CA GLU A 605 -0.47 27.08 -5.61
C GLU A 605 0.20 27.74 -4.39
N VAL A 606 -0.19 27.32 -3.18
CA VAL A 606 0.41 27.81 -1.93
C VAL A 606 1.90 27.50 -1.88
N ALA A 607 2.30 26.29 -2.29
CA ALA A 607 3.70 25.90 -2.34
C ALA A 607 4.53 26.80 -3.27
N GLY A 608 3.99 27.10 -4.45
CA GLY A 608 4.59 28.03 -5.41
C GLY A 608 4.75 29.44 -4.84
N LYS A 609 3.72 29.98 -4.18
CA LYS A 609 3.75 31.31 -3.54
C LYS A 609 4.72 31.38 -2.37
N ALA A 610 4.78 30.33 -1.55
CA ALA A 610 5.63 30.28 -0.37
C ALA A 610 7.10 29.91 -0.67
N GLY A 611 7.38 29.42 -1.89
CA GLY A 611 8.70 28.98 -2.32
C GLY A 611 9.12 27.64 -1.72
N ILE A 612 8.18 26.79 -1.34
CA ILE A 612 8.46 25.46 -0.78
C ILE A 612 8.38 24.37 -1.86
N ARG A 613 9.17 23.32 -1.68
CA ARG A 613 9.06 22.04 -2.40
C ARG A 613 8.04 21.17 -1.66
N LEU A 614 6.84 21.14 -2.19
CA LEU A 614 5.77 20.28 -1.70
C LEU A 614 6.06 18.82 -2.02
N ARG A 615 5.83 17.94 -1.05
CA ARG A 615 5.66 16.50 -1.28
C ARG A 615 4.28 16.08 -0.83
N LEU A 616 3.58 15.36 -1.68
CA LEU A 616 2.30 14.76 -1.31
C LEU A 616 2.51 13.30 -0.90
N PHE A 617 1.95 12.97 0.25
CA PHE A 617 1.84 11.61 0.74
C PHE A 617 0.39 11.14 0.63
N HIS A 618 0.15 10.26 -0.33
CA HIS A 618 -1.16 9.69 -0.58
C HIS A 618 -1.47 8.55 0.40
N GLY A 619 -2.42 8.80 1.29
CA GLY A 619 -2.93 7.84 2.26
C GLY A 619 -3.76 6.70 1.68
N ARG A 620 -4.33 5.91 2.58
CA ARG A 620 -5.11 4.72 2.23
C ARG A 620 -6.39 5.08 1.47
N GLY A 621 -6.59 4.44 0.31
CA GLY A 621 -7.89 4.41 -0.36
C GLY A 621 -8.08 5.39 -1.53
N GLY A 622 -7.01 6.00 -2.04
CA GLY A 622 -7.06 6.73 -3.31
C GLY A 622 -6.99 5.85 -4.55
N THR A 623 -7.31 6.42 -5.71
CA THR A 623 -7.09 5.81 -7.03
C THR A 623 -5.66 5.26 -7.18
N VAL A 624 -4.67 5.94 -6.59
CA VAL A 624 -3.25 5.55 -6.55
C VAL A 624 -2.98 4.33 -5.66
N GLY A 625 -3.73 4.16 -4.57
CA GLY A 625 -3.49 3.13 -3.54
C GLY A 625 -4.40 1.91 -3.60
N ARG A 626 -5.54 1.95 -4.32
CA ARG A 626 -6.55 0.88 -4.29
C ARG A 626 -6.29 -0.29 -5.24
N GLY A 627 -5.25 -0.25 -6.05
CA GLY A 627 -4.94 -1.31 -7.04
C GLY A 627 -6.10 -1.63 -8.00
N GLY A 628 -7.14 -0.78 -8.00
CA GLY A 628 -8.38 -0.89 -8.76
C GLY A 628 -8.05 -0.69 -10.22
N GLY A 629 -7.68 0.54 -10.54
CA GLY A 629 -6.90 0.86 -11.72
C GLY A 629 -5.42 0.51 -11.56
N ARG A 630 -4.64 0.77 -12.61
CA ARG A 630 -3.19 0.63 -12.57
C ARG A 630 -2.63 1.83 -11.80
N SER A 631 -1.74 1.61 -10.83
CA SER A 631 -1.14 2.71 -10.04
C SER A 631 -0.53 3.80 -10.92
N TYR A 632 0.03 3.40 -12.07
CA TYR A 632 0.54 4.30 -13.10
C TYR A 632 -0.50 5.32 -13.58
N ASP A 633 -1.68 4.87 -14.02
CA ASP A 633 -2.74 5.75 -14.54
C ASP A 633 -3.19 6.75 -13.46
N ALA A 634 -3.27 6.30 -12.21
CA ALA A 634 -3.65 7.14 -11.09
C ALA A 634 -2.59 8.19 -10.72
N ILE A 635 -1.30 7.95 -10.98
CA ILE A 635 -0.25 8.96 -10.81
C ILE A 635 -0.36 10.02 -11.92
N LEU A 636 -0.62 9.59 -13.16
CA LEU A 636 -0.84 10.52 -14.27
C LEU A 636 -2.13 11.35 -14.12
N ALA A 637 -3.09 10.84 -13.36
CA ALA A 637 -4.34 11.50 -13.02
C ALA A 637 -4.23 12.59 -11.95
N GLN A 638 -3.05 12.80 -11.35
CA GLN A 638 -2.84 13.89 -10.40
C GLN A 638 -2.76 15.25 -11.10
N PRO A 639 -3.09 16.36 -10.42
CA PRO A 639 -3.03 17.69 -11.00
C PRO A 639 -1.59 18.09 -11.35
N ALA A 640 -1.47 18.97 -12.33
CA ALA A 640 -0.17 19.51 -12.74
C ALA A 640 0.58 20.12 -11.55
N GLY A 641 1.83 19.70 -11.36
CA GLY A 641 2.68 20.20 -10.27
C GLY A 641 2.49 19.51 -8.91
N ALA A 642 1.57 18.55 -8.76
CA ALA A 642 1.38 17.80 -7.52
C ALA A 642 2.52 16.81 -7.22
N VAL A 643 3.01 16.10 -8.26
CA VAL A 643 4.06 15.08 -8.10
C VAL A 643 5.44 15.71 -7.96
N ARG A 644 5.87 16.56 -8.92
CA ARG A 644 7.17 17.30 -8.91
C ARG A 644 8.36 16.49 -8.36
N GLY A 645 8.57 15.30 -8.92
CA GLY A 645 9.66 14.39 -8.58
C GLY A 645 9.43 13.56 -7.32
N SER A 646 8.30 13.73 -6.62
CA SER A 646 7.98 13.06 -5.37
C SER A 646 6.63 12.37 -5.38
N LEU A 647 6.64 11.07 -5.17
CA LEU A 647 5.46 10.26 -4.93
C LEU A 647 5.66 9.44 -3.66
N ARG A 648 4.80 9.66 -2.68
CA ARG A 648 4.75 8.82 -1.49
C ARG A 648 3.35 8.25 -1.36
N LEU A 649 3.23 6.94 -1.17
CA LEU A 649 1.93 6.28 -1.11
C LEU A 649 1.92 5.17 -0.07
N THR A 650 0.77 4.96 0.57
CA THR A 650 0.59 3.79 1.42
C THR A 650 0.35 2.55 0.56
N GLU A 651 1.20 1.55 0.72
CA GLU A 651 0.98 0.22 0.18
C GLU A 651 0.12 -0.57 1.16
N GLN A 652 -1.13 -0.81 0.77
CA GLN A 652 -2.10 -1.49 1.60
C GLN A 652 -1.73 -2.96 1.74
N GLY A 653 -1.87 -3.52 2.94
CA GLY A 653 -1.55 -4.93 3.14
C GLY A 653 -2.36 -5.87 2.23
N GLU A 654 -3.63 -5.58 1.93
CA GLU A 654 -4.47 -6.40 1.02
C GLU A 654 -3.87 -6.66 -0.36
N VAL A 655 -3.05 -5.75 -0.87
CA VAL A 655 -2.44 -5.83 -2.19
C VAL A 655 -0.95 -6.16 -2.13
N ILE A 656 -0.32 -6.07 -0.95
CA ILE A 656 1.13 -6.23 -0.78
C ILE A 656 1.60 -7.61 -1.26
N ALA A 657 0.83 -8.67 -0.97
CA ALA A 657 1.16 -10.02 -1.39
C ALA A 657 1.04 -10.20 -2.91
N ALA A 658 0.08 -9.54 -3.56
CA ALA A 658 -0.06 -9.59 -5.02
C ALA A 658 1.04 -8.78 -5.74
N LYS A 659 1.51 -7.70 -5.10
CA LYS A 659 2.53 -6.80 -5.66
C LYS A 659 3.96 -7.31 -5.42
N TYR A 660 4.27 -7.87 -4.25
CA TYR A 660 5.65 -8.04 -3.79
C TYR A 660 6.05 -9.47 -3.38
N SER A 661 5.17 -10.47 -3.48
CA SER A 661 5.55 -11.86 -3.16
C SER A 661 6.48 -12.51 -4.20
N GLU A 662 6.56 -11.96 -5.41
CA GLU A 662 7.30 -12.54 -6.54
C GLU A 662 8.13 -11.45 -7.23
N SER A 663 9.42 -11.69 -7.50
CA SER A 663 10.36 -10.65 -7.93
C SER A 663 9.92 -9.96 -9.23
N GLY A 664 9.34 -10.71 -10.16
CA GLY A 664 8.81 -10.16 -11.41
C GLY A 664 7.60 -9.23 -11.21
N ALA A 665 6.75 -9.51 -10.23
CA ALA A 665 5.62 -8.64 -9.87
C ALA A 665 6.11 -7.42 -9.09
N ALA A 666 7.05 -7.61 -8.16
CA ALA A 666 7.65 -6.56 -7.36
C ALA A 666 8.32 -5.52 -8.25
N HIS A 667 9.17 -5.97 -9.19
CA HIS A 667 9.84 -5.11 -10.15
C HIS A 667 8.82 -4.30 -10.97
N ARG A 668 7.81 -4.94 -11.55
CA ARG A 668 6.77 -4.23 -12.35
C ARG A 668 6.03 -3.16 -11.55
N ASN A 669 5.65 -3.47 -10.32
CA ASN A 669 4.91 -2.52 -9.50
C ASN A 669 5.79 -1.29 -9.20
N LEU A 670 7.04 -1.52 -8.77
CA LEU A 670 8.00 -0.44 -8.50
C LEU A 670 8.36 0.35 -9.77
N GLU A 671 8.53 -0.35 -10.89
CA GLU A 671 8.74 0.22 -12.22
C GLU A 671 7.59 1.17 -12.60
N SER A 672 6.35 0.73 -12.41
CA SER A 672 5.16 1.54 -12.72
C SER A 672 5.07 2.79 -11.85
N LEU A 673 5.45 2.72 -10.57
CA LEU A 673 5.47 3.87 -9.67
C LEU A 673 6.53 4.90 -10.12
N ILE A 674 7.73 4.45 -10.49
CA ILE A 674 8.80 5.32 -10.96
C ILE A 674 8.43 5.92 -12.33
N ALA A 675 7.94 5.10 -13.26
CA ALA A 675 7.48 5.53 -14.58
C ALA A 675 6.43 6.63 -14.49
N GLY A 676 5.36 6.42 -13.71
CA GLY A 676 4.31 7.40 -13.50
C GLY A 676 4.84 8.69 -12.86
N THR A 677 5.76 8.56 -11.90
CA THR A 677 6.39 9.73 -11.24
C THR A 677 7.22 10.54 -12.23
N LEU A 678 8.05 9.89 -13.05
CA LEU A 678 8.88 10.57 -14.04
C LEU A 678 8.03 11.27 -15.10
N GLU A 679 7.02 10.59 -15.65
CA GLU A 679 6.14 11.18 -16.67
C GLU A 679 5.33 12.35 -16.12
N SER A 680 4.68 12.19 -14.96
CA SER A 680 3.91 13.28 -14.32
C SER A 680 4.78 14.48 -13.90
N THR A 681 6.08 14.24 -13.67
CA THR A 681 7.02 15.31 -13.32
C THR A 681 7.57 16.05 -14.54
N LEU A 682 7.89 15.32 -15.61
CA LEU A 682 8.69 15.82 -16.73
C LEU A 682 7.87 16.11 -17.99
N LEU A 683 6.63 15.63 -18.07
CA LEU A 683 5.75 15.77 -19.23
C LEU A 683 4.44 16.47 -18.84
N ASP A 684 3.81 17.13 -19.82
CA ASP A 684 2.41 17.57 -19.68
C ASP A 684 1.49 16.38 -19.94
N VAL A 685 1.04 15.76 -18.85
CA VAL A 685 0.16 14.58 -18.89
C VAL A 685 -1.31 14.95 -18.67
N GLU A 686 -1.60 16.14 -18.12
CA GLU A 686 -2.97 16.56 -17.82
C GLU A 686 -3.78 16.83 -19.09
N GLY A 687 -3.15 17.46 -20.10
CA GLY A 687 -3.73 17.63 -21.43
C GLY A 687 -4.92 18.60 -21.52
N LEU A 688 -5.14 19.43 -20.48
CA LEU A 688 -6.20 20.45 -20.47
C LEU A 688 -5.73 21.80 -21.01
N GLY A 689 -4.51 22.24 -20.69
CA GLY A 689 -4.00 23.55 -21.12
C GLY A 689 -4.94 24.69 -20.74
N ASP A 690 -5.32 25.53 -21.71
CA ASP A 690 -6.25 26.67 -21.50
C ASP A 690 -7.67 26.25 -21.07
N ASP A 691 -8.00 24.96 -21.16
CA ASP A 691 -9.31 24.38 -20.81
C ASP A 691 -9.39 23.92 -19.33
N ALA A 692 -8.33 24.13 -18.55
CA ALA A 692 -8.24 23.68 -17.16
C ALA A 692 -9.35 24.29 -16.28
N GLU A 693 -9.40 25.63 -16.15
CA GLU A 693 -10.37 26.29 -15.27
C GLU A 693 -11.83 25.98 -15.64
N PRO A 694 -12.26 26.04 -16.93
CA PRO A 694 -13.62 25.65 -17.30
C PRO A 694 -13.94 24.18 -17.00
N ALA A 695 -12.97 23.27 -17.08
CA ALA A 695 -13.15 21.88 -16.69
C ALA A 695 -13.28 21.72 -15.16
N TYR A 696 -12.51 22.51 -14.40
CA TYR A 696 -12.57 22.51 -12.94
C TYR A 696 -13.92 23.04 -12.42
N GLU A 697 -14.41 24.17 -12.96
CA GLU A 697 -15.74 24.71 -12.61
C GLU A 697 -16.87 23.71 -12.90
N LEU A 698 -16.75 22.94 -13.98
CA LEU A 698 -17.70 21.88 -14.31
C LEU A 698 -17.70 20.78 -13.24
N LEU A 699 -16.51 20.35 -12.82
CA LEU A 699 -16.35 19.31 -11.80
C LEU A 699 -16.77 19.79 -10.41
N ASP A 700 -16.62 21.07 -10.08
CA ASP A 700 -17.18 21.68 -8.86
C ASP A 700 -18.71 21.50 -8.80
N ASP A 701 -19.44 21.76 -9.90
CA ASP A 701 -20.90 21.55 -9.96
C ASP A 701 -21.26 20.06 -9.85
N LEU A 702 -20.56 19.19 -10.58
CA LEU A 702 -20.78 17.74 -10.49
C LEU A 702 -20.55 17.19 -9.08
N ALA A 703 -19.47 17.62 -8.42
CA ALA A 703 -19.14 17.20 -7.06
C ALA A 703 -20.21 17.66 -6.06
N ALA A 704 -20.70 18.90 -6.17
CA ALA A 704 -21.77 19.42 -5.33
C ALA A 704 -23.07 18.61 -5.47
N ARG A 705 -23.46 18.26 -6.71
CA ARG A 705 -24.63 17.41 -6.99
C ARG A 705 -24.46 16.00 -6.45
N ALA A 706 -23.28 15.40 -6.65
CA ALA A 706 -22.99 14.06 -6.15
C ALA A 706 -23.04 14.00 -4.61
N ARG A 707 -22.47 15.01 -3.94
CA ARG A 707 -22.51 15.14 -2.47
C ARG A 707 -23.94 15.25 -1.96
N ALA A 708 -24.77 16.07 -2.61
CA ALA A 708 -26.18 16.21 -2.24
C ALA A 708 -26.97 14.89 -2.41
N ALA A 709 -26.75 14.17 -3.52
CA ALA A 709 -27.37 12.87 -3.75
C ALA A 709 -26.95 11.82 -2.72
N TYR A 710 -25.65 11.79 -2.37
CA TYR A 710 -25.11 10.93 -1.32
C TYR A 710 -25.69 11.25 0.07
N ALA A 711 -25.69 12.54 0.44
CA ALA A 711 -26.23 13.01 1.72
C ALA A 711 -27.71 12.67 1.89
N ASN A 712 -28.49 12.80 0.81
CA ASN A 712 -29.91 12.44 0.82
C ASN A 712 -30.14 10.97 1.24
N LEU A 713 -29.29 10.02 0.79
CA LEU A 713 -29.40 8.62 1.21
C LEU A 713 -28.80 8.39 2.61
N VAL A 714 -27.57 8.83 2.83
CA VAL A 714 -26.76 8.39 3.98
C VAL A 714 -27.07 9.20 5.25
N HIS A 715 -27.31 10.49 5.10
CA HIS A 715 -27.47 11.43 6.23
C HIS A 715 -28.92 11.82 6.46
N ASP A 716 -29.68 12.10 5.39
CA ASP A 716 -31.00 12.69 5.50
C ASP A 716 -32.14 11.65 5.54
N THR A 717 -31.95 10.44 4.99
CA THR A 717 -32.99 9.40 4.95
C THR A 717 -33.15 8.73 6.32
N PRO A 718 -34.31 8.87 6.99
CA PRO A 718 -34.55 8.23 8.27
C PRO A 718 -34.49 6.70 8.15
N GLY A 719 -33.83 6.05 9.10
CA GLY A 719 -33.67 4.59 9.14
C GLY A 719 -32.51 4.05 8.28
N PHE A 720 -31.72 4.90 7.62
CA PHE A 720 -30.56 4.43 6.84
C PHE A 720 -29.56 3.62 7.69
N VAL A 721 -29.23 4.10 8.89
CA VAL A 721 -28.28 3.42 9.79
C VAL A 721 -28.80 2.04 10.21
N GLU A 722 -30.10 1.93 10.45
CA GLU A 722 -30.78 0.66 10.79
C GLU A 722 -30.72 -0.31 9.61
N TYR A 723 -31.13 0.15 8.42
CA TYR A 723 -31.01 -0.63 7.19
C TYR A 723 -29.57 -1.09 6.94
N PHE A 724 -28.58 -0.21 7.08
CA PHE A 724 -27.18 -0.56 6.88
C PHE A 724 -26.72 -1.67 7.82
N ARG A 725 -27.10 -1.61 9.10
CA ARG A 725 -26.73 -2.63 10.10
C ARG A 725 -27.42 -3.96 9.86
N GLU A 726 -28.69 -3.93 9.48
CA GLU A 726 -29.45 -5.15 9.23
C GLU A 726 -29.16 -5.74 7.84
N SER A 727 -28.86 -4.95 6.82
CA SER A 727 -28.56 -5.48 5.48
C SER A 727 -27.09 -5.87 5.27
N THR A 728 -26.19 -5.59 6.20
CA THR A 728 -24.75 -5.88 6.04
C THR A 728 -24.17 -6.60 7.25
N PRO A 729 -23.03 -7.32 7.13
CA PRO A 729 -22.37 -7.96 8.26
C PRO A 729 -21.47 -6.99 9.05
N VAL A 730 -21.84 -5.71 9.18
CA VAL A 730 -20.99 -4.68 9.80
C VAL A 730 -20.67 -4.95 11.27
N ALA A 731 -21.62 -5.55 12.01
CA ALA A 731 -21.40 -5.91 13.41
C ALA A 731 -20.33 -7.01 13.52
N GLU A 732 -20.39 -7.99 12.62
CA GLU A 732 -19.52 -9.16 12.57
C GLU A 732 -18.12 -8.82 12.02
N VAL A 733 -17.95 -7.70 11.30
CA VAL A 733 -16.61 -7.20 10.90
C VAL A 733 -15.73 -6.95 12.13
N GLY A 734 -16.30 -6.49 13.23
CA GLY A 734 -15.57 -6.26 14.48
C GLY A 734 -15.03 -7.54 15.13
N ASP A 735 -15.67 -8.68 14.86
CA ASP A 735 -15.32 -9.99 15.44
C ASP A 735 -14.26 -10.73 14.63
N LEU A 736 -13.97 -10.29 13.41
CA LEU A 736 -12.86 -10.84 12.65
C LEU A 736 -11.53 -10.41 13.30
N ASN A 737 -10.61 -11.35 13.46
CA ASN A 737 -9.25 -11.10 13.96
C ASN A 737 -8.35 -10.48 12.86
N ILE A 738 -8.73 -9.30 12.35
CA ILE A 738 -8.21 -8.75 11.09
C ILE A 738 -6.88 -7.99 11.20
N GLY A 739 -6.43 -7.70 12.42
CA GLY A 739 -5.17 -7.00 12.69
C GLY A 739 -5.06 -6.62 14.17
N SER A 740 -3.95 -5.99 14.54
CA SER A 740 -3.71 -5.56 15.92
C SER A 740 -4.66 -4.44 16.40
N ARG A 741 -5.26 -3.67 15.47
CA ARG A 741 -6.05 -2.45 15.76
C ARG A 741 -7.55 -2.69 15.98
N PRO A 742 -8.21 -2.02 16.96
CA PRO A 742 -9.67 -2.10 17.17
C PRO A 742 -10.50 -1.58 15.99
N ALA A 743 -11.70 -2.16 15.80
CA ALA A 743 -12.59 -1.88 14.68
C ALA A 743 -13.30 -0.51 14.75
N SER A 744 -13.52 0.04 15.95
CA SER A 744 -14.12 1.37 16.17
C SER A 744 -13.25 2.25 17.09
N ARG A 745 -13.38 3.59 16.94
CA ARG A 745 -12.72 4.57 17.81
C ARG A 745 -13.42 4.68 19.17
N LYS A 746 -14.76 4.57 19.17
CA LYS A 746 -15.63 4.57 20.36
C LYS A 746 -16.73 3.50 20.18
N PRO A 747 -17.21 2.84 21.24
CA PRO A 747 -18.36 1.95 21.16
C PRO A 747 -19.66 2.78 21.04
N THR A 748 -20.07 3.12 19.83
CA THR A 748 -21.24 3.97 19.56
C THR A 748 -22.09 3.43 18.41
N ASN A 749 -23.29 4.04 18.24
CA ASN A 749 -24.26 3.61 17.24
C ASN A 749 -24.29 4.43 15.92
N SER A 750 -23.37 5.38 15.73
CA SER A 750 -23.37 6.29 14.59
C SER A 750 -22.47 5.85 13.44
N VAL A 751 -22.85 6.16 12.19
CA VAL A 751 -22.00 6.00 10.99
C VAL A 751 -20.80 6.96 11.02
N SER A 752 -20.93 8.12 11.69
CA SER A 752 -19.82 9.07 11.88
C SER A 752 -18.64 8.44 12.62
N ASP A 753 -18.92 7.52 13.55
CA ASP A 753 -17.92 6.89 14.42
C ASP A 753 -17.35 5.59 13.83
N LEU A 754 -17.95 5.09 12.75
CA LEU A 754 -17.45 3.95 12.01
C LEU A 754 -16.22 4.36 11.19
N ARG A 755 -15.13 3.58 11.28
CA ARG A 755 -13.95 3.79 10.43
C ARG A 755 -14.27 3.44 8.98
N ALA A 756 -13.52 4.01 8.03
CA ALA A 756 -13.75 3.77 6.61
C ALA A 756 -13.58 2.30 6.16
N ILE A 757 -12.77 1.49 6.85
CA ILE A 757 -12.53 0.08 6.50
C ILE A 757 -13.79 -0.78 6.74
N PRO A 758 -14.38 -0.81 7.95
CA PRO A 758 -15.68 -1.47 8.15
C PRO A 758 -16.77 -0.98 7.21
N TRP A 759 -16.81 0.33 6.91
CA TRP A 759 -17.78 0.92 5.99
C TRP A 759 -17.71 0.29 4.59
N VAL A 760 -16.53 0.29 3.98
CA VAL A 760 -16.34 -0.28 2.64
C VAL A 760 -16.54 -1.79 2.66
N MET A 761 -15.95 -2.49 3.64
CA MET A 761 -16.03 -3.94 3.73
C MET A 761 -17.47 -4.44 3.86
N ALA A 762 -18.29 -3.80 4.70
CA ALA A 762 -19.69 -4.19 4.90
C ALA A 762 -20.50 -4.12 3.59
N TRP A 763 -20.38 -3.02 2.84
CA TRP A 763 -21.05 -2.88 1.54
C TRP A 763 -20.50 -3.79 0.45
N SER A 764 -19.21 -4.14 0.52
CA SER A 764 -18.61 -5.09 -0.41
C SER A 764 -19.07 -6.53 -0.17
N GLN A 765 -19.22 -6.92 1.10
CA GLN A 765 -19.78 -8.23 1.46
C GLN A 765 -21.21 -8.39 0.94
N ALA A 766 -22.05 -7.36 1.14
CA ALA A 766 -23.43 -7.31 0.66
C ALA A 766 -23.59 -7.06 -0.86
N ARG A 767 -22.49 -7.02 -1.62
CA ARG A 767 -22.46 -6.86 -3.08
C ARG A 767 -23.10 -5.58 -3.64
N VAL A 768 -23.30 -4.56 -2.80
CA VAL A 768 -23.77 -3.24 -3.22
C VAL A 768 -22.60 -2.36 -3.69
N MET A 769 -21.44 -2.45 -3.01
CA MET A 769 -20.28 -1.60 -3.28
C MET A 769 -20.59 -0.09 -3.19
N LEU A 770 -21.58 0.30 -2.36
CA LEU A 770 -22.15 1.65 -2.28
C LEU A 770 -21.11 2.79 -2.31
N PRO A 771 -19.99 2.72 -1.55
CA PRO A 771 -19.03 3.82 -1.48
C PRO A 771 -18.23 4.06 -2.78
N GLY A 772 -18.32 3.17 -3.77
CA GLY A 772 -17.53 3.29 -5.01
C GLY A 772 -18.27 3.96 -6.16
N TRP A 773 -19.54 4.35 -6.01
CA TRP A 773 -20.32 4.86 -7.14
C TRP A 773 -21.51 5.77 -6.78
N TYR A 774 -22.12 5.61 -5.60
CA TYR A 774 -23.40 6.27 -5.29
C TYR A 774 -23.32 7.80 -5.38
N GLY A 775 -24.32 8.41 -6.02
CA GLY A 775 -24.42 9.86 -6.27
C GLY A 775 -23.82 10.31 -7.61
N THR A 776 -22.95 9.52 -8.22
CA THR A 776 -22.30 9.87 -9.50
C THR A 776 -23.30 9.88 -10.66
N GLY A 777 -24.20 8.89 -10.71
CA GLY A 777 -25.22 8.81 -11.75
C GLY A 777 -26.17 10.01 -11.72
N THR A 778 -26.66 10.37 -10.53
CA THR A 778 -27.50 11.57 -10.33
C THR A 778 -26.77 12.83 -10.78
N ALA A 779 -25.51 13.02 -10.35
CA ALA A 779 -24.75 14.20 -10.71
C ALA A 779 -24.58 14.38 -12.23
N LEU A 780 -24.20 13.30 -12.93
CA LEU A 780 -24.02 13.32 -14.38
C LEU A 780 -25.36 13.56 -15.11
N GLU A 781 -26.41 12.85 -14.72
CA GLU A 781 -27.73 12.99 -15.35
C GLU A 781 -28.31 14.41 -15.17
N ASP A 782 -28.28 14.93 -13.94
CA ASP A 782 -28.82 16.25 -13.63
C ASP A 782 -28.03 17.38 -14.30
N TRP A 783 -26.72 17.22 -14.44
CA TRP A 783 -25.88 18.21 -15.11
C TRP A 783 -26.09 18.20 -16.64
N VAL A 784 -26.17 17.02 -17.25
CA VAL A 784 -26.44 16.88 -18.69
C VAL A 784 -27.84 17.39 -19.04
N GLY A 785 -28.85 17.00 -18.25
CA GLY A 785 -30.26 17.30 -18.55
C GLY A 785 -30.64 16.84 -19.96
N ASP A 786 -31.33 17.71 -20.71
CA ASP A 786 -31.75 17.44 -22.09
C ASP A 786 -30.78 18.02 -23.15
N ASP A 787 -29.54 18.39 -22.78
CA ASP A 787 -28.58 19.05 -23.67
C ASP A 787 -27.50 18.09 -24.20
N PRO A 788 -27.54 17.69 -25.50
CA PRO A 788 -26.52 16.82 -26.09
C PRO A 788 -25.12 17.43 -26.10
N ALA A 789 -24.98 18.77 -26.08
CA ALA A 789 -23.67 19.42 -26.07
C ALA A 789 -22.97 19.22 -24.73
N ARG A 790 -23.73 19.14 -23.63
CA ARG A 790 -23.20 18.81 -22.30
C ARG A 790 -22.70 17.38 -22.24
N LEU A 791 -23.46 16.43 -22.78
CA LEU A 791 -22.98 15.04 -22.88
C LEU A 791 -21.68 14.96 -23.69
N ALA A 792 -21.62 15.61 -24.85
CA ALA A 792 -20.42 15.66 -25.68
C ALA A 792 -19.21 16.27 -24.94
N ARG A 793 -19.45 17.27 -24.07
CA ARG A 793 -18.41 17.85 -23.22
C ARG A 793 -17.85 16.83 -22.21
N LEU A 794 -18.70 16.05 -21.55
CA LEU A 794 -18.23 14.99 -20.65
C LEU A 794 -17.44 13.91 -21.40
N THR A 795 -17.88 13.53 -22.60
CA THR A 795 -17.15 12.57 -23.45
C THR A 795 -15.77 13.09 -23.85
N ASP A 796 -15.66 14.37 -24.23
CA ASP A 796 -14.38 15.00 -24.55
C ASP A 796 -13.42 15.00 -23.34
N LEU A 797 -13.91 15.39 -22.16
CA LEU A 797 -13.11 15.33 -20.92
C LEU A 797 -12.68 13.90 -20.58
N TYR A 798 -13.55 12.91 -20.76
CA TYR A 798 -13.22 11.50 -20.50
C TYR A 798 -12.10 10.98 -21.40
N GLN A 799 -12.03 11.47 -22.65
CA GLN A 799 -11.02 11.04 -23.62
C GLN A 799 -9.66 11.72 -23.42
N ARG A 800 -9.64 12.99 -22.98
CA ARG A 800 -8.41 13.79 -22.90
C ARG A 800 -7.83 13.95 -21.51
N TRP A 801 -8.66 13.91 -20.46
CA TRP A 801 -8.23 14.23 -19.10
C TRP A 801 -8.06 12.96 -18.25
N PRO A 802 -6.81 12.61 -17.85
CA PRO A 802 -6.55 11.36 -17.13
C PRO A 802 -7.29 11.24 -15.79
N PHE A 803 -7.56 12.35 -15.11
CA PHE A 803 -8.35 12.37 -13.87
C PHE A 803 -9.76 11.83 -14.10
N PHE A 804 -10.52 12.45 -15.00
CA PHE A 804 -11.91 12.06 -15.24
C PHE A 804 -12.02 10.65 -15.84
N ASN A 805 -11.08 10.29 -16.71
CA ASN A 805 -10.93 8.92 -17.20
C ASN A 805 -10.76 7.91 -16.07
N THR A 806 -9.80 8.16 -15.18
CA THR A 806 -9.45 7.26 -14.06
C THR A 806 -10.60 7.15 -13.06
N VAL A 807 -11.28 8.26 -12.74
CA VAL A 807 -12.43 8.27 -11.82
C VAL A 807 -13.55 7.38 -12.36
N LEU A 808 -13.89 7.49 -13.65
CA LEU A 808 -14.93 6.68 -14.28
C LEU A 808 -14.50 5.22 -14.50
N SER A 809 -13.24 4.95 -14.84
CA SER A 809 -12.74 3.58 -15.01
C SER A 809 -12.75 2.82 -13.67
N ASN A 810 -12.31 3.46 -12.58
CA ASN A 810 -12.40 2.89 -11.24
C ASN A 810 -13.85 2.65 -10.79
N LEU A 811 -14.76 3.59 -11.08
CA LEU A 811 -16.19 3.42 -10.82
C LEU A 811 -16.73 2.19 -11.57
N ALA A 812 -16.40 2.05 -12.86
CA ALA A 812 -16.86 0.93 -13.67
C ALA A 812 -16.36 -0.41 -13.14
N GLN A 813 -15.11 -0.48 -12.67
CA GLN A 813 -14.57 -1.66 -12.04
C GLN A 813 -15.30 -2.04 -10.76
N VAL A 814 -15.57 -1.07 -9.88
CA VAL A 814 -16.27 -1.34 -8.62
C VAL A 814 -17.70 -1.81 -8.91
N MET A 815 -18.39 -1.13 -9.83
CA MET A 815 -19.74 -1.52 -10.25
C MET A 815 -19.77 -2.90 -10.92
N ALA A 816 -18.74 -3.29 -11.68
CA ALA A 816 -18.66 -4.62 -12.29
C ALA A 816 -18.60 -5.77 -11.26
N LYS A 817 -18.30 -5.46 -9.99
CA LYS A 817 -18.30 -6.43 -8.87
C LYS A 817 -19.58 -6.40 -8.04
N SER A 818 -20.45 -5.40 -8.26
CA SER A 818 -21.76 -5.34 -7.61
C SER A 818 -22.71 -6.39 -8.20
N ASP A 819 -23.66 -6.84 -7.39
CA ASP A 819 -24.71 -7.76 -7.78
C ASP A 819 -25.98 -7.45 -6.97
N LEU A 820 -26.94 -6.76 -7.60
CA LEU A 820 -28.14 -6.30 -6.90
C LEU A 820 -29.11 -7.44 -6.59
N ASP A 821 -29.03 -8.57 -7.27
CA ASP A 821 -29.88 -9.73 -6.96
C ASP A 821 -29.39 -10.41 -5.68
N ILE A 822 -28.07 -10.53 -5.51
CA ILE A 822 -27.49 -10.94 -4.23
C ILE A 822 -27.80 -9.89 -3.16
N ALA A 823 -27.62 -8.60 -3.46
CA ALA A 823 -27.89 -7.52 -2.50
C ALA A 823 -29.36 -7.51 -2.02
N ALA A 824 -30.31 -7.90 -2.87
CA ALA A 824 -31.71 -8.06 -2.47
C ALA A 824 -31.87 -9.13 -1.37
N ARG A 825 -31.12 -10.24 -1.43
CA ARG A 825 -31.12 -11.27 -0.37
C ARG A 825 -30.56 -10.76 0.95
N TYR A 826 -29.53 -9.92 0.90
CA TYR A 826 -29.03 -9.24 2.09
C TYR A 826 -30.06 -8.25 2.65
N ALA A 827 -30.76 -7.52 1.78
CA ALA A 827 -31.83 -6.61 2.17
C ALA A 827 -33.01 -7.35 2.83
N GLU A 828 -33.30 -8.61 2.47
CA GLU A 828 -34.33 -9.44 3.12
C GLU A 828 -34.07 -9.68 4.62
N LEU A 829 -32.83 -9.51 5.10
CA LEU A 829 -32.49 -9.57 6.52
C LEU A 829 -33.03 -8.38 7.34
N VAL A 830 -33.44 -7.30 6.65
CA VAL A 830 -34.04 -6.12 7.28
C VAL A 830 -35.50 -6.43 7.64
N THR A 831 -35.82 -6.30 8.93
CA THR A 831 -37.12 -6.74 9.46
C THR A 831 -38.27 -5.78 9.11
N ASP A 832 -37.98 -4.48 9.02
CA ASP A 832 -38.94 -3.48 8.54
C ASP A 832 -39.01 -3.49 7.01
N GLU A 833 -40.10 -4.08 6.48
CA GLU A 833 -40.32 -4.20 5.04
C GLU A 833 -40.47 -2.86 4.32
N THR A 834 -41.02 -1.84 5.00
CA THR A 834 -41.22 -0.51 4.42
C THR A 834 -39.88 0.21 4.30
N LEU A 835 -39.06 0.14 5.36
CA LEU A 835 -37.70 0.66 5.37
C LEU A 835 -36.84 -0.04 4.30
N ARG A 836 -36.89 -1.37 4.25
CA ARG A 836 -36.22 -2.22 3.25
C ARG A 836 -36.57 -1.79 1.84
N ALA A 837 -37.87 -1.73 1.51
CA ALA A 837 -38.32 -1.40 0.16
C ALA A 837 -37.89 0.01 -0.26
N LYS A 838 -37.98 0.99 0.65
CA LYS A 838 -37.60 2.38 0.38
C LYS A 838 -36.11 2.50 0.07
N ILE A 839 -35.24 2.03 0.96
CA ILE A 839 -33.79 2.23 0.83
C ILE A 839 -33.21 1.38 -0.29
N PHE A 840 -33.66 0.13 -0.44
CA PHE A 840 -33.19 -0.72 -1.52
C PHE A 840 -33.58 -0.16 -2.90
N ALA A 841 -34.78 0.41 -3.05
CA ALA A 841 -35.18 1.09 -4.29
C ALA A 841 -34.29 2.30 -4.61
N MET A 842 -33.97 3.14 -3.61
CA MET A 842 -33.04 4.27 -3.81
C MET A 842 -31.64 3.82 -4.26
N ILE A 843 -31.18 2.66 -3.78
CA ILE A 843 -29.90 2.06 -4.19
C ILE A 843 -29.99 1.53 -5.63
N ALA A 844 -31.02 0.75 -5.94
CA ALA A 844 -31.21 0.13 -7.25
C ALA A 844 -31.40 1.18 -8.37
N ASP A 845 -32.19 2.22 -8.11
CA ASP A 845 -32.44 3.31 -9.07
C ASP A 845 -31.16 4.08 -9.40
N GLU A 846 -30.36 4.42 -8.38
CA GLU A 846 -29.08 5.12 -8.59
C GLU A 846 -28.05 4.23 -9.29
N HIS A 847 -28.04 2.92 -9.03
CA HIS A 847 -27.15 1.97 -9.70
C HIS A 847 -27.44 1.92 -11.20
N ALA A 848 -28.71 1.75 -11.57
CA ALA A 848 -29.15 1.74 -12.96
C ALA A 848 -28.88 3.08 -13.66
N ARG A 849 -29.10 4.21 -12.96
CA ARG A 849 -28.77 5.56 -13.46
C ARG A 849 -27.28 5.70 -13.72
N THR A 850 -26.44 5.26 -12.78
CA THR A 850 -24.98 5.38 -12.89
C THR A 850 -24.45 4.58 -14.08
N ILE A 851 -24.92 3.34 -14.30
CA ILE A 851 -24.54 2.55 -15.48
C ILE A 851 -24.96 3.27 -16.77
N ARG A 852 -26.20 3.74 -16.87
CA ARG A 852 -26.71 4.45 -18.05
C ARG A 852 -25.82 5.66 -18.39
N MET A 853 -25.52 6.50 -17.40
CA MET A 853 -24.70 7.70 -17.62
C MET A 853 -23.25 7.36 -17.93
N TYR A 854 -22.65 6.36 -17.28
CA TYR A 854 -21.31 5.88 -17.61
C TYR A 854 -21.22 5.45 -19.08
N LEU A 855 -22.16 4.63 -19.56
CA LEU A 855 -22.16 4.16 -20.95
C LEU A 855 -22.37 5.32 -21.93
N ALA A 856 -23.23 6.29 -21.58
CA ALA A 856 -23.46 7.47 -22.41
C ALA A 856 -22.22 8.38 -22.52
N VAL A 857 -21.51 8.61 -21.41
CA VAL A 857 -20.30 9.46 -21.38
C VAL A 857 -19.13 8.79 -22.09
N THR A 858 -18.91 7.51 -21.84
CA THR A 858 -17.74 6.77 -22.38
C THR A 858 -17.95 6.27 -23.80
N GLY A 859 -19.20 6.08 -24.23
CA GLY A 859 -19.54 5.43 -25.50
C GLY A 859 -19.33 3.90 -25.48
N HIS A 860 -19.05 3.32 -24.31
CA HIS A 860 -18.90 1.87 -24.15
C HIS A 860 -20.26 1.16 -24.19
N THR A 861 -20.23 -0.15 -24.51
CA THR A 861 -21.43 -0.99 -24.52
C THR A 861 -21.68 -1.69 -23.19
N GLU A 862 -20.64 -1.88 -22.38
CA GLU A 862 -20.69 -2.53 -21.08
C GLU A 862 -19.63 -1.93 -20.13
N LEU A 863 -19.73 -2.27 -18.84
CA LEU A 863 -18.67 -1.94 -17.89
C LEU A 863 -17.40 -2.70 -18.29
N LEU A 864 -16.22 -2.09 -18.09
CA LEU A 864 -14.90 -2.68 -18.35
C LEU A 864 -14.57 -2.99 -19.83
N SER A 865 -15.22 -2.34 -20.80
CA SER A 865 -14.85 -2.49 -22.23
C SER A 865 -13.39 -2.10 -22.52
N ASP A 866 -12.81 -1.21 -21.72
CA ASP A 866 -11.41 -0.77 -21.74
C ASP A 866 -10.44 -1.76 -21.06
N ASN A 867 -10.97 -2.75 -20.31
CA ASN A 867 -10.16 -3.78 -19.65
C ASN A 867 -10.78 -5.19 -19.74
N PRO A 868 -10.76 -5.81 -20.93
CA PRO A 868 -11.34 -7.15 -21.16
C PRO A 868 -10.74 -8.24 -20.26
N SER A 869 -9.46 -8.11 -19.91
CA SER A 869 -8.78 -9.09 -19.04
C SER A 869 -9.34 -9.11 -17.62
N LEU A 870 -9.70 -7.94 -17.09
CA LEU A 870 -10.33 -7.79 -15.79
C LEU A 870 -11.79 -8.23 -15.85
N ALA A 871 -12.51 -7.90 -16.92
CA ALA A 871 -13.87 -8.38 -17.14
C ALA A 871 -13.93 -9.91 -17.15
N GLU A 872 -13.03 -10.57 -17.86
CA GLU A 872 -12.90 -12.05 -17.89
C GLU A 872 -12.57 -12.62 -16.51
N SER A 873 -11.62 -12.00 -15.79
CA SER A 873 -11.23 -12.43 -14.44
C SER A 873 -12.38 -12.33 -13.44
N ILE A 874 -13.10 -11.19 -13.44
CA ILE A 874 -14.30 -11.02 -12.59
C ILE A 874 -15.36 -12.05 -12.98
N HIS A 875 -15.63 -12.23 -14.27
CA HIS A 875 -16.60 -13.19 -14.78
C HIS A 875 -16.29 -14.63 -14.31
N ASN A 876 -15.02 -15.04 -14.35
CA ASN A 876 -14.59 -16.39 -13.94
C ASN A 876 -14.71 -16.63 -12.43
N ARG A 877 -14.71 -15.58 -11.60
CA ARG A 877 -14.79 -15.69 -10.14
C ARG A 877 -16.21 -15.73 -9.59
N PHE A 878 -17.17 -15.12 -10.29
CA PHE A 878 -18.57 -15.06 -9.89
C PHE A 878 -19.18 -16.41 -9.45
N PRO A 879 -18.97 -17.53 -10.17
CA PRO A 879 -19.53 -18.83 -9.78
C PRO A 879 -19.06 -19.35 -8.42
N TYR A 880 -17.95 -18.85 -7.90
CA TYR A 880 -17.45 -19.20 -6.57
C TYR A 880 -17.88 -18.20 -5.48
N LEU A 881 -18.27 -16.99 -5.86
CA LEU A 881 -18.78 -15.95 -4.97
C LEU A 881 -20.23 -16.21 -4.56
N GLU A 882 -21.07 -16.58 -5.54
CA GLU A 882 -22.51 -16.79 -5.34
C GLU A 882 -22.82 -17.72 -4.14
N PRO A 883 -22.23 -18.94 -4.04
CA PRO A 883 -22.51 -19.82 -2.91
C PRO A 883 -22.06 -19.26 -1.57
N LEU A 884 -20.94 -18.52 -1.54
CA LEU A 884 -20.44 -17.88 -0.31
C LEU A 884 -21.39 -16.78 0.16
N ASN A 885 -21.92 -15.98 -0.76
CA ASN A 885 -22.87 -14.93 -0.43
C ASN A 885 -24.19 -15.50 0.12
N GLN A 886 -24.73 -16.55 -0.51
CA GLN A 886 -25.99 -17.18 -0.05
C GLN A 886 -25.82 -17.83 1.33
N LEU A 887 -24.72 -18.56 1.56
CA LEU A 887 -24.41 -19.14 2.88
C LEU A 887 -24.23 -18.07 3.94
N GLN A 888 -23.63 -16.93 3.61
CA GLN A 888 -23.49 -15.82 4.56
C GLN A 888 -24.85 -15.23 4.95
N VAL A 889 -25.77 -15.05 4.00
CA VAL A 889 -27.14 -14.56 4.28
C VAL A 889 -27.86 -15.52 5.24
N ASP A 890 -27.86 -16.82 4.95
CA ASP A 890 -28.48 -17.84 5.81
C ASP A 890 -27.87 -17.85 7.22
N LEU A 891 -26.54 -17.82 7.34
CA LEU A 891 -25.87 -17.81 8.64
C LEU A 891 -26.13 -16.52 9.44
N LEU A 892 -26.17 -15.36 8.79
CA LEU A 892 -26.56 -14.09 9.43
C LEU A 892 -28.01 -14.14 9.90
N ALA A 893 -28.92 -14.70 9.10
CA ALA A 893 -30.32 -14.88 9.48
C ALA A 893 -30.45 -15.79 10.71
N ARG A 894 -29.71 -16.89 10.78
CA ARG A 894 -29.66 -17.79 11.95
C ARG A 894 -29.14 -17.08 13.20
N LEU A 895 -28.02 -16.36 13.07
CA LEU A 895 -27.44 -15.61 14.19
C LEU A 895 -28.42 -14.59 14.74
N ARG A 896 -29.06 -13.80 13.87
CA ARG A 896 -30.05 -12.77 14.25
C ARG A 896 -31.37 -13.37 14.75
N GLY A 897 -31.68 -14.59 14.31
CA GLY A 897 -32.77 -15.42 14.85
C GLY A 897 -32.48 -16.05 16.23
N GLY A 898 -31.26 -15.89 16.76
CA GLY A 898 -30.86 -16.32 18.10
C GLY A 898 -29.95 -17.54 18.18
N ASP A 899 -29.50 -18.10 17.04
CA ASP A 899 -28.50 -19.18 17.03
C ASP A 899 -27.08 -18.61 17.20
N ASP A 900 -26.66 -18.49 18.46
CA ASP A 900 -25.35 -17.95 18.85
C ASP A 900 -24.23 -19.02 18.89
N SER A 901 -24.42 -20.15 18.20
CA SER A 901 -23.46 -21.26 18.20
C SER A 901 -22.11 -20.87 17.56
N GLU A 902 -21.03 -21.50 18.05
CA GLU A 902 -19.67 -21.25 17.55
C GLU A 902 -19.55 -21.55 16.04
N LEU A 903 -20.25 -22.59 15.56
CA LEU A 903 -20.21 -22.97 14.15
C LEU A 903 -20.86 -21.90 13.25
N VAL A 904 -21.96 -21.26 13.68
CA VAL A 904 -22.62 -20.19 12.92
C VAL A 904 -21.70 -18.97 12.83
N LYS A 905 -21.19 -18.50 13.97
CA LYS A 905 -20.23 -17.38 14.02
C LYS A 905 -19.01 -17.67 13.14
N ARG A 906 -18.43 -18.86 13.29
CA ARG A 906 -17.28 -19.27 12.49
C ARG A 906 -17.59 -19.35 10.99
N GLY A 907 -18.77 -19.83 10.61
CA GLY A 907 -19.24 -19.85 9.23
C GLY A 907 -19.31 -18.43 8.64
N ILE A 908 -19.84 -17.47 9.39
CA ILE A 908 -19.88 -16.05 8.97
C ILE A 908 -18.46 -15.53 8.75
N LEU A 909 -17.54 -15.74 9.72
CA LEU A 909 -16.16 -15.27 9.57
C LEU A 909 -15.44 -15.92 8.37
N LEU A 910 -15.72 -17.19 8.08
CA LEU A 910 -15.15 -17.90 6.92
C LEU A 910 -15.69 -17.38 5.60
N THR A 911 -17.01 -17.13 5.50
CA THR A 911 -17.59 -16.53 4.28
C THR A 911 -17.04 -15.13 4.04
N MET A 912 -16.89 -14.32 5.09
CA MET A 912 -16.30 -12.99 4.99
C MET A 912 -14.88 -13.02 4.43
N ASN A 913 -14.04 -13.94 4.91
CA ASN A 913 -12.68 -14.13 4.38
C ASN A 913 -12.70 -14.59 2.91
N GLY A 914 -13.54 -15.57 2.57
CA GLY A 914 -13.66 -16.08 1.21
C GLY A 914 -14.08 -15.00 0.22
N LEU A 915 -15.11 -14.21 0.57
CA LEU A 915 -15.62 -13.10 -0.23
C LEU A 915 -14.58 -11.98 -0.39
N ALA A 916 -13.90 -11.58 0.70
CA ALA A 916 -12.83 -10.58 0.63
C ALA A 916 -11.67 -11.03 -0.28
N THR A 917 -11.27 -12.31 -0.18
CA THR A 917 -10.21 -12.90 -1.02
C THR A 917 -10.60 -12.90 -2.50
N ALA A 918 -11.86 -13.16 -2.81
CA ALA A 918 -12.38 -13.24 -4.16
C ALA A 918 -12.55 -11.87 -4.83
N LEU A 919 -13.10 -10.90 -4.10
CA LEU A 919 -13.36 -9.54 -4.58
C LEU A 919 -12.07 -8.73 -4.79
N ARG A 920 -11.00 -9.08 -4.05
CA ARG A 920 -9.74 -8.33 -3.97
C ARG A 920 -10.05 -6.88 -3.49
N ASN A 921 -9.85 -5.88 -4.33
CA ASN A 921 -10.20 -4.49 -4.08
C ASN A 921 -11.66 -4.19 -4.43
N SER A 922 -12.36 -3.37 -3.66
CA SER A 922 -13.83 -3.28 -3.80
C SER A 922 -14.46 -1.92 -3.43
N GLY A 923 -13.66 -1.01 -2.92
CA GLY A 923 -13.94 0.42 -2.92
C GLY A 923 -12.71 1.07 -3.46
#